data_AF-B7BFB0-F1
#
_entry.id   AF-B7BFB0-F1
#
_cell.length_a   1.000
_cell.length_b   1.000
_cell.length_c   1.000
_cell.angle_alpha   90.00
_cell.angle_beta   90.00
_cell.angle_gamma   90.00
#
_symmetry.space_group_name_H-M   'P 1'
#
loop_
_entity.id
_entity.type
_entity.pdbx_description
1 polymer ?
#
loop_
_entity_poly.entity_id
_entity_poly.type
_entity_poly.pdbx_seq_one_letter_code
_entity_poly.pdbx_strand_id
1 'polypeptide(L)'
;MVYKNIIYVLLLAVLSSCVDETLVERNADGAFISIKGMGVQSATHAGSSEDYVIRTLRVLTFDPSTGNCITNIRYKASQNDIIRHPVTVGSYDFVFLANEPVTDTSIEGRLSAISRYDDLNNIAFPESYFTSERIIPMIQEIKNVTILDSGQGARLEDGTTTSLLQLALDRLAVRVDVVLEAVAALDNFDDAFTGVTFSGIPNLVPLTANYNGTPVERSTTRTFTRDKSYFSDTIPAVEGATWAKKITRIILPSNELDTKDDKNKAIVFTVNLKDKYNPSCELKIASDPVDYSLPNNTKLDLTGIIRESLEMNIVATEWGKTDNEWEISGNRTLNVSHTEVSITDFNGARISFSSNMPVVRVSEVVRVVRTNEEQETNTVFNALSSQWWKPNSDERISYNPDTGSGYMDILLDRPNEVGEETYEITLVAAEKYYQGGEGNIIAVNPLKRTITVHVKQEGIRYPFIANSTSDPWSNPYVGAFYRDNEIGERVISGIRWSYWHEWTAEVPDKYKDFIVLSSTPSFDPQIGTDSPGDPEKYPVIPNLYKSEDGSSVSGRGRIYFRIGLREENHDPDRPRYGIVNVSYKDGESFVHTTIHVRQGQAADYLMRSGSSGSSFGRKFSPFNLTVKAFKNDPGTKAVWHQINFNNLADEVDFVKYPTQAGAFFQWGLPVEDADLARRAYHPTNVNKSTWEIAGWPMKRFNTAFYWNPATGTKYKDYYELCPPGYYRPADGPLDRKAVNSFNDTEVNQSEWRMSLFRNPMRGDGNHLTTDSPSDETYRTEKYIPVVLGEVKYGFYADGFFDRRPIKTAEMLNGTTRVDGVTEEISYYKGVSLDNTGAAFGGNLFFNADNDASLFLPASGRRWHSDGSLEYVSETGYYWAASSAPGWTNEINGEEKGAPYGSVWSMELNYMATTPKSISNHYGLSIRCVRR
;
A
#
# COMPACT_ATOMS: atom_id res chain seq x y z
N MET A 1 33.35 86.51 9.83
CA MET A 1 33.79 86.19 11.20
C MET A 1 34.00 84.67 11.23
N VAL A 2 35.26 84.27 11.47
CA VAL A 2 35.76 82.89 11.73
C VAL A 2 35.61 81.90 10.57
N TYR A 3 36.58 81.73 9.65
CA TYR A 3 37.98 81.22 9.72
C TYR A 3 38.16 79.73 10.03
N LYS A 4 38.97 79.11 9.17
CA LYS A 4 39.86 77.95 9.39
C LYS A 4 39.16 76.62 9.71
N ASN A 5 38.87 75.85 8.66
CA ASN A 5 39.04 74.38 8.64
C ASN A 5 38.80 73.73 7.26
N ILE A 6 38.51 74.50 6.20
CA ILE A 6 38.21 73.95 4.86
C ILE A 6 39.44 73.83 3.94
N ILE A 7 40.64 74.18 4.42
CA ILE A 7 41.86 74.21 3.57
C ILE A 7 42.66 72.89 3.59
N TYR A 8 42.36 71.94 4.49
CA TYR A 8 43.06 70.64 4.53
C TYR A 8 42.34 69.48 3.81
N VAL A 9 41.08 69.66 3.40
CA VAL A 9 40.33 68.64 2.63
C VAL A 9 40.42 68.87 1.11
N LEU A 10 40.82 70.07 0.67
CA LEU A 10 40.93 70.45 -0.73
C LEU A 10 42.32 70.26 -1.35
N LEU A 11 43.34 69.86 -0.57
CA LEU A 11 44.69 69.54 -1.10
C LEU A 11 44.98 68.03 -1.20
N LEU A 12 44.04 67.16 -0.82
CA LEU A 12 44.13 65.69 -0.95
C LEU A 12 43.20 65.12 -2.03
N ALA A 13 42.45 65.97 -2.75
CA ALA A 13 41.51 65.58 -3.78
C ALA A 13 42.01 65.83 -5.23
N VAL A 14 43.32 66.04 -5.43
CA VAL A 14 43.93 66.34 -6.75
C VAL A 14 45.01 65.31 -7.16
N LEU A 15 45.02 64.10 -6.58
CA LEU A 15 45.89 62.99 -7.04
C LEU A 15 45.13 61.69 -7.36
N SER A 16 43.87 61.76 -7.77
CA SER A 16 43.20 60.61 -8.40
C SER A 16 42.27 61.07 -9.51
N SER A 17 42.88 61.72 -10.52
CA SER A 17 42.32 61.80 -11.86
C SER A 17 42.78 60.59 -12.67
N CYS A 18 41.83 59.93 -13.33
CA CYS A 18 41.98 59.15 -14.57
C CYS A 18 43.33 58.45 -14.81
N VAL A 19 43.36 57.14 -14.63
CA VAL A 19 44.16 56.27 -15.50
C VAL A 19 43.19 55.31 -16.18
N ASP A 20 42.68 55.76 -17.32
CA ASP A 20 42.25 54.84 -18.37
C ASP A 20 43.33 54.89 -19.46
N GLU A 21 43.58 53.72 -20.03
CA GLU A 21 44.46 53.40 -21.15
C GLU A 21 45.98 53.63 -21.03
N THR A 22 46.70 52.51 -21.16
CA THR A 22 48.04 52.36 -21.75
C THR A 22 49.22 52.99 -21.03
N LEU A 23 49.99 52.17 -20.31
CA LEU A 23 51.47 52.14 -20.31
C LEU A 23 51.93 51.07 -19.31
N VAL A 24 51.78 49.79 -19.65
CA VAL A 24 52.88 48.87 -19.36
C VAL A 24 53.91 49.23 -20.42
N GLU A 25 55.05 49.76 -20.01
CA GLU A 25 56.17 50.07 -20.89
C GLU A 25 56.39 48.89 -21.85
N ARG A 26 56.18 49.18 -23.14
CA ARG A 26 56.57 48.30 -24.23
C ARG A 26 58.10 48.25 -24.26
N ASN A 27 58.68 47.29 -23.57
CA ASN A 27 59.83 46.58 -24.14
C ASN A 27 59.26 45.48 -25.03
N ALA A 28 58.98 45.84 -26.29
CA ALA A 28 58.54 44.95 -27.35
C ALA A 28 59.66 44.00 -27.85
N ASP A 29 60.62 43.67 -26.98
CA ASP A 29 61.72 42.72 -27.22
C ASP A 29 61.73 41.56 -26.18
N GLY A 30 60.74 41.50 -25.28
CA GLY A 30 60.56 40.42 -24.31
C GLY A 30 59.59 39.33 -24.78
N ALA A 31 59.73 38.10 -24.28
CA ALA A 31 58.78 37.03 -24.54
C ALA A 31 57.37 37.36 -23.98
N PHE A 32 56.32 36.96 -24.70
CA PHE A 32 54.92 37.12 -24.32
C PHE A 32 54.08 36.00 -24.93
N ILE A 33 52.92 35.73 -24.34
CA ILE A 33 51.93 34.80 -24.89
C ILE A 33 50.65 35.56 -25.24
N SER A 34 50.13 35.34 -26.46
CA SER A 34 48.82 35.86 -26.86
C SER A 34 47.75 34.88 -26.39
N ILE A 35 46.76 35.38 -25.66
CA ILE A 35 45.66 34.60 -25.07
C ILE A 35 44.36 35.11 -25.64
N LYS A 36 43.49 34.22 -26.07
CA LYS A 36 42.12 34.56 -26.48
C LYS A 36 41.11 33.86 -25.59
N GLY A 37 40.16 34.61 -25.06
CA GLY A 37 39.04 34.07 -24.27
C GLY A 37 38.09 33.20 -25.11
N MET A 38 37.07 32.62 -24.46
CA MET A 38 36.10 31.75 -25.13
C MET A 38 35.27 32.51 -26.20
N GLY A 39 35.13 31.90 -27.38
CA GLY A 39 34.17 32.32 -28.41
C GLY A 39 32.80 31.65 -28.23
N VAL A 40 31.83 31.93 -29.12
CA VAL A 40 30.56 31.18 -29.19
C VAL A 40 30.89 29.77 -29.67
N GLN A 41 30.57 28.76 -28.87
CA GLN A 41 30.93 27.37 -29.16
C GLN A 41 29.74 26.61 -29.75
N SER A 42 30.00 25.91 -30.86
CA SER A 42 29.08 24.94 -31.45
C SER A 42 29.17 23.65 -30.63
N ALA A 43 28.10 23.30 -29.93
CA ALA A 43 27.97 22.05 -29.18
C ALA A 43 26.53 21.52 -29.30
N THR A 44 26.35 20.19 -29.22
CA THR A 44 25.06 19.50 -29.31
C THR A 44 24.06 19.91 -28.21
N HIS A 45 24.54 20.42 -27.07
CA HIS A 45 23.74 20.98 -25.98
C HIS A 45 24.25 22.37 -25.53
N ALA A 46 24.52 23.27 -26.49
CA ALA A 46 25.05 24.60 -26.18
C ALA A 46 24.15 25.39 -25.19
N GLY A 47 24.80 26.13 -24.28
CA GLY A 47 24.12 27.10 -23.42
C GLY A 47 23.64 28.31 -24.22
N SER A 48 23.10 29.31 -23.53
CA SER A 48 22.72 30.59 -24.16
C SER A 48 23.91 31.54 -24.20
N SER A 49 23.85 32.58 -25.03
CA SER A 49 24.95 33.55 -25.24
C SER A 49 25.51 34.14 -23.94
N GLU A 50 24.65 34.31 -22.94
CA GLU A 50 24.97 34.89 -21.63
C GLU A 50 25.95 34.00 -20.84
N ASP A 51 25.94 32.69 -21.10
CA ASP A 51 26.78 31.72 -20.40
C ASP A 51 28.25 31.76 -20.85
N TYR A 52 28.55 32.45 -21.95
CA TYR A 52 29.88 32.55 -22.55
C TYR A 52 30.52 33.94 -22.36
N VAL A 53 29.84 34.85 -21.64
CA VAL A 53 30.32 36.22 -21.44
C VAL A 53 31.54 36.23 -20.54
N ILE A 54 32.63 36.83 -21.01
CA ILE A 54 33.84 37.12 -20.24
C ILE A 54 33.99 38.64 -20.16
N ARG A 55 34.02 39.20 -18.94
CA ARG A 55 34.27 40.63 -18.67
C ARG A 55 35.63 40.90 -18.05
N THR A 56 36.20 39.91 -17.37
CA THR A 56 37.50 40.02 -16.71
C THR A 56 38.23 38.70 -16.86
N LEU A 57 39.55 38.76 -16.99
CA LEU A 57 40.42 37.60 -17.02
C LEU A 57 41.65 37.87 -16.15
N ARG A 58 41.87 37.08 -15.11
CA ARG A 58 43.11 37.05 -14.35
C ARG A 58 43.99 35.93 -14.87
N VAL A 59 45.24 36.25 -15.16
CA VAL A 59 46.27 35.31 -15.59
C VAL A 59 47.28 35.20 -14.46
N LEU A 60 47.40 34.00 -13.91
CA LEU A 60 48.38 33.60 -12.92
C LEU A 60 49.40 32.68 -13.59
N THR A 61 50.68 32.93 -13.38
CA THR A 61 51.76 32.09 -13.91
C THR A 61 52.61 31.59 -12.76
N PHE A 62 52.80 30.29 -12.65
CA PHE A 62 53.55 29.64 -11.60
C PHE A 62 54.79 28.93 -12.13
N ASP A 63 55.86 28.97 -11.35
CA ASP A 63 57.04 28.12 -11.56
C ASP A 63 56.68 26.66 -11.19
N PRO A 64 56.76 25.68 -12.11
CA PRO A 64 56.29 24.31 -11.87
C PRO A 64 57.14 23.57 -10.81
N SER A 65 58.38 24.01 -10.58
CA SER A 65 59.31 23.35 -9.65
C SER A 65 59.17 23.85 -8.21
N THR A 66 58.86 25.13 -8.03
CA THR A 66 58.76 25.77 -6.71
C THR A 66 57.33 26.09 -6.29
N GLY A 67 56.40 26.15 -7.24
CA GLY A 67 55.03 26.60 -7.04
C GLY A 67 54.90 28.11 -6.81
N ASN A 68 55.97 28.90 -6.98
CA ASN A 68 55.92 30.35 -6.79
C ASN A 68 55.17 31.05 -7.92
N CYS A 69 54.34 32.03 -7.57
CA CYS A 69 53.66 32.88 -8.54
C CYS A 69 54.64 33.91 -9.13
N ILE A 70 54.86 33.84 -10.43
CA ILE A 70 55.74 34.74 -11.19
C ILE A 70 55.00 36.00 -11.61
N THR A 71 53.77 35.84 -12.10
CA THR A 71 52.89 36.94 -12.49
C THR A 71 51.47 36.68 -12.00
N ASN A 72 50.79 37.74 -11.55
CA ASN A 72 49.38 37.74 -11.18
C ASN A 72 48.74 39.02 -11.74
N ILE A 73 48.19 38.94 -12.94
CA ILE A 73 47.70 40.11 -13.67
C ILE A 73 46.23 39.94 -14.01
N ARG A 74 45.42 40.93 -13.63
CA ARG A 74 43.99 41.00 -13.94
C ARG A 74 43.75 41.97 -15.11
N TYR A 75 43.06 41.48 -16.13
CA TYR A 75 42.69 42.22 -17.33
C TYR A 75 41.18 42.49 -17.36
N LYS A 76 40.79 43.64 -17.91
CA LYS A 76 39.45 43.81 -18.49
C LYS A 76 39.42 43.06 -19.82
N ALA A 77 38.36 42.32 -20.08
CA ALA A 77 38.24 41.49 -21.28
C ALA A 77 36.84 41.62 -21.87
N SER A 78 36.74 41.50 -23.19
CA SER A 78 35.50 41.41 -23.97
C SER A 78 35.54 40.18 -24.85
N GLN A 79 34.39 39.81 -25.41
CA GLN A 79 34.29 38.66 -26.30
C GLN A 79 35.17 38.86 -27.55
N ASN A 80 36.08 37.91 -27.81
CA ASN A 80 37.12 37.91 -28.86
C ASN A 80 38.38 38.76 -28.60
N ASP A 81 38.54 39.38 -27.42
CA ASP A 81 39.78 40.09 -27.10
C ASP A 81 41.00 39.14 -27.11
N ILE A 82 42.11 39.64 -27.65
CA ILE A 82 43.42 38.97 -27.58
C ILE A 82 44.26 39.72 -26.54
N ILE A 83 44.49 39.07 -25.40
CA ILE A 83 45.32 39.59 -24.32
C ILE A 83 46.77 39.16 -24.56
N ARG A 84 47.71 40.12 -24.53
CA ARG A 84 49.14 39.82 -24.54
C ARG A 84 49.66 39.81 -23.12
N HIS A 85 49.94 38.62 -22.60
CA HIS A 85 50.48 38.45 -21.25
C HIS A 85 52.01 38.42 -21.30
N PRO A 86 52.70 39.35 -20.62
CA PRO A 86 54.16 39.36 -20.56
C PRO A 86 54.67 38.23 -19.68
N VAL A 87 55.57 37.39 -20.19
CA VAL A 87 56.16 36.27 -19.46
C VAL A 87 57.51 35.90 -20.07
N THR A 88 58.53 35.69 -19.25
CA THR A 88 59.87 35.34 -19.73
C THR A 88 59.92 33.96 -20.38
N VAL A 89 60.94 33.69 -21.19
CA VAL A 89 61.17 32.35 -21.76
C VAL A 89 61.41 31.34 -20.64
N GLY A 90 60.66 30.25 -20.62
CA GLY A 90 60.69 29.25 -19.54
C GLY A 90 59.46 28.35 -19.56
N SER A 91 59.42 27.36 -18.67
CA SER A 91 58.27 26.46 -18.49
C SER A 91 57.44 26.88 -17.28
N TYR A 92 56.13 26.98 -17.45
CA TYR A 92 55.21 27.47 -16.42
C TYR A 92 53.89 26.72 -16.38
N ASP A 93 53.26 26.74 -15.22
CA ASP A 93 51.86 26.37 -15.05
C ASP A 93 51.00 27.64 -15.04
N PHE A 94 49.96 27.67 -15.86
CA PHE A 94 49.05 28.81 -15.97
C PHE A 94 47.71 28.50 -15.32
N VAL A 95 47.20 29.45 -14.54
CA VAL A 95 45.81 29.45 -14.06
C VAL A 95 45.12 30.70 -14.57
N PHE A 96 43.99 30.50 -15.24
CA PHE A 96 43.15 31.54 -15.79
C PHE A 96 41.86 31.62 -14.98
N LEU A 97 41.54 32.79 -14.43
CA LEU A 97 40.28 33.03 -13.72
C LEU A 97 39.47 34.08 -14.45
N ALA A 98 38.30 33.70 -14.96
CA ALA A 98 37.39 34.63 -15.61
C ALA A 98 36.24 35.01 -14.68
N ASN A 99 35.75 36.25 -14.84
CA ASN A 99 34.58 36.78 -14.14
C ASN A 99 34.62 36.60 -12.61
N GLU A 100 35.76 36.95 -12.00
CA GLU A 100 35.95 36.79 -10.56
C GLU A 100 34.96 37.65 -9.72
N PRO A 101 34.70 37.32 -8.44
CA PRO A 101 33.80 38.04 -7.53
C PRO A 101 34.25 39.46 -7.12
N VAL A 102 34.22 40.43 -8.04
CA VAL A 102 34.83 41.77 -7.86
C VAL A 102 34.18 42.70 -6.84
N THR A 103 32.96 42.39 -6.39
CA THR A 103 32.26 43.20 -5.38
C THR A 103 32.56 42.75 -3.95
N ASP A 104 33.27 41.63 -3.78
CA ASP A 104 33.71 41.14 -2.48
C ASP A 104 35.18 41.53 -2.26
N THR A 105 35.38 42.59 -1.49
CA THR A 105 36.73 43.11 -1.18
C THR A 105 37.62 42.08 -0.48
N SER A 106 37.03 41.10 0.21
CA SER A 106 37.81 40.04 0.86
C SER A 106 38.36 39.04 -0.16
N ILE A 107 37.56 38.66 -1.16
CA ILE A 107 37.98 37.73 -2.22
C ILE A 107 38.96 38.42 -3.17
N GLU A 108 38.68 39.66 -3.58
CA GLU A 108 39.59 40.43 -4.44
C GLU A 108 40.97 40.62 -3.77
N GLY A 109 40.99 40.92 -2.46
CA GLY A 109 42.23 41.03 -1.69
C GLY A 109 43.01 39.71 -1.67
N ARG A 110 42.33 38.58 -1.48
CA ARG A 110 42.95 37.26 -1.47
C ARG A 110 43.49 36.82 -2.83
N LEU A 111 42.72 37.06 -3.90
CA LEU A 111 43.16 36.80 -5.28
C LEU A 111 44.37 37.65 -5.67
N SER A 112 44.44 38.88 -5.19
CA SER A 112 45.57 39.79 -5.44
C SER A 112 46.80 39.45 -4.59
N ALA A 113 46.63 38.72 -3.48
CA ALA A 113 47.69 38.29 -2.59
C ALA A 113 48.28 36.92 -2.92
N ILE A 114 47.81 36.25 -3.98
CA ILE A 114 48.35 34.94 -4.42
C ILE A 114 49.83 35.11 -4.76
N SER A 115 50.66 34.38 -4.03
CA SER A 115 52.12 34.36 -4.13
C SER A 115 52.66 32.97 -4.45
N ARG A 116 51.86 31.92 -4.21
CA ARG A 116 52.16 30.51 -4.50
C ARG A 116 50.92 29.80 -5.01
N TYR A 117 51.11 28.70 -5.73
CA TYR A 117 50.03 27.87 -6.26
C TYR A 117 49.07 27.40 -5.14
N ASP A 118 49.62 26.96 -4.01
CA ASP A 118 48.82 26.48 -2.87
C ASP A 118 47.93 27.55 -2.23
N ASP A 119 48.17 28.85 -2.49
CA ASP A 119 47.29 29.91 -2.02
C ASP A 119 45.88 29.77 -2.63
N LEU A 120 45.77 29.17 -3.82
CA LEU A 120 44.50 28.85 -4.48
C LEU A 120 43.64 27.87 -3.68
N ASN A 121 44.26 26.93 -2.95
CA ASN A 121 43.57 25.94 -2.12
C ASN A 121 42.81 26.57 -0.95
N ASN A 122 43.09 27.82 -0.61
CA ASN A 122 42.37 28.51 0.43
C ASN A 122 41.12 29.22 -0.11
N ILE A 123 41.00 29.45 -1.42
CA ILE A 123 40.01 30.37 -2.02
C ILE A 123 38.77 29.59 -2.50
N ALA A 124 37.60 30.08 -2.09
CA ALA A 124 36.30 29.63 -2.58
C ALA A 124 35.39 30.84 -2.85
N PHE A 125 34.52 30.72 -3.85
CA PHE A 125 33.56 31.75 -4.21
C PHE A 125 32.20 31.47 -3.57
N PRO A 126 31.51 32.49 -3.02
CA PRO A 126 30.24 32.27 -2.34
C PRO A 126 29.12 31.98 -3.32
N GLU A 127 28.15 31.18 -2.88
CA GLU A 127 27.01 30.71 -3.67
C GLU A 127 26.29 31.84 -4.42
N SER A 128 26.21 33.02 -3.80
CA SER A 128 25.53 34.21 -4.33
C SER A 128 26.09 34.76 -5.65
N TYR A 129 27.29 34.35 -6.08
CA TYR A 129 27.85 34.68 -7.40
C TYR A 129 27.40 33.72 -8.51
N PHE A 130 26.83 32.58 -8.14
CA PHE A 130 26.35 31.56 -9.07
C PHE A 130 24.84 31.66 -9.21
N THR A 131 24.35 32.74 -9.79
CA THR A 131 22.91 32.97 -10.03
C THR A 131 22.67 33.28 -11.50
N SER A 132 21.46 33.03 -11.99
CA SER A 132 21.13 33.24 -13.40
C SER A 132 21.28 34.69 -13.84
N GLU A 133 21.14 35.66 -12.94
CA GLU A 133 21.28 37.09 -13.28
C GLU A 133 22.75 37.56 -13.35
N ARG A 134 23.72 36.70 -12.97
CA ARG A 134 25.14 37.04 -12.91
C ARG A 134 25.93 36.38 -14.03
N ILE A 135 27.06 36.99 -14.33
CA ILE A 135 28.05 36.43 -15.25
C ILE A 135 28.84 35.36 -14.47
N ILE A 136 29.00 34.20 -15.09
CA ILE A 136 29.46 32.98 -14.43
C ILE A 136 30.99 33.03 -14.23
N PRO A 137 31.51 32.84 -12.99
CA PRO A 137 32.92 32.64 -12.75
C PRO A 137 33.46 31.38 -13.44
N MET A 138 34.65 31.45 -14.02
CA MET A 138 35.26 30.32 -14.74
C MET A 138 36.73 30.17 -14.40
N ILE A 139 37.26 28.96 -14.53
CA ILE A 139 38.67 28.62 -14.30
C ILE A 139 39.21 27.76 -15.44
N GLN A 140 40.50 27.90 -15.74
CA GLN A 140 41.23 26.91 -16.50
C GLN A 140 42.65 26.81 -15.96
N GLU A 141 43.16 25.59 -15.87
CA GLU A 141 44.56 25.32 -15.60
C GLU A 141 45.21 24.70 -16.83
N ILE A 142 46.41 25.17 -17.19
CA ILE A 142 47.23 24.59 -18.26
C ILE A 142 48.65 24.44 -17.71
N LYS A 143 49.11 23.19 -17.58
CA LYS A 143 50.41 22.87 -17.00
C LYS A 143 51.51 22.75 -18.05
N ASN A 144 52.75 22.84 -17.60
CA ASN A 144 53.96 22.54 -18.39
C ASN A 144 54.05 23.34 -19.71
N VAL A 145 53.57 24.58 -19.72
CA VAL A 145 53.59 25.45 -20.89
C VAL A 145 54.98 26.05 -21.06
N THR A 146 55.68 25.67 -22.13
CA THR A 146 57.00 26.23 -22.47
C THR A 146 56.83 27.47 -23.33
N ILE A 147 57.15 28.65 -22.79
CA ILE A 147 57.15 29.92 -23.52
C ILE A 147 58.35 29.96 -24.45
N LEU A 148 58.11 30.24 -25.73
CA LEU A 148 59.13 30.33 -26.77
C LEU A 148 59.66 31.76 -26.89
N ASP A 149 60.87 31.90 -27.42
CA ASP A 149 61.49 33.20 -27.63
C ASP A 149 60.74 34.06 -28.67
N SER A 150 61.06 35.36 -28.69
CA SER A 150 60.72 36.28 -29.79
C SER A 150 59.23 36.33 -30.20
N GLY A 151 58.30 35.98 -29.30
CA GLY A 151 56.87 35.97 -29.60
C GLY A 151 56.41 34.80 -30.48
N GLN A 152 57.19 33.71 -30.59
CA GLN A 152 56.80 32.49 -31.31
C GLN A 152 55.66 31.70 -30.64
N GLY A 153 55.18 32.16 -29.48
CA GLY A 153 54.07 31.58 -28.75
C GLY A 153 54.50 30.62 -27.66
N ALA A 154 53.80 29.51 -27.52
CA ALA A 154 54.07 28.51 -26.50
C ALA A 154 54.01 27.09 -27.06
N ARG A 155 54.82 26.20 -26.49
CA ARG A 155 54.73 24.76 -26.67
C ARG A 155 54.00 24.14 -25.48
N LEU A 156 52.92 23.43 -25.75
CA LEU A 156 52.12 22.69 -24.78
C LEU A 156 52.79 21.34 -24.45
N GLU A 157 52.30 20.66 -23.42
CA GLU A 157 52.85 19.39 -22.92
C GLU A 157 52.81 18.27 -23.98
N ASP A 158 51.80 18.25 -24.83
CA ASP A 158 51.65 17.31 -25.95
C ASP A 158 52.63 17.58 -27.12
N GLY A 159 53.46 18.61 -27.01
CA GLY A 159 54.40 19.04 -28.04
C GLY A 159 53.84 20.03 -29.05
N THR A 160 52.55 20.36 -28.98
CA THR A 160 51.88 21.31 -29.88
C THR A 160 52.43 22.72 -29.67
N THR A 161 52.80 23.41 -30.74
CA THR A 161 53.22 24.81 -30.69
C THR A 161 52.10 25.72 -31.18
N THR A 162 51.71 26.71 -30.38
CA THR A 162 50.68 27.68 -30.74
C THR A 162 51.15 29.12 -30.51
N SER A 163 50.87 29.99 -31.48
CA SER A 163 51.09 31.44 -31.37
C SER A 163 49.96 32.16 -30.64
N LEU A 164 48.80 31.51 -30.49
CA LEU A 164 47.62 32.00 -29.79
C LEU A 164 47.05 30.91 -28.88
N LEU A 165 47.15 31.12 -27.57
CA LEU A 165 46.55 30.24 -26.59
C LEU A 165 45.04 30.51 -26.50
N GLN A 166 44.26 29.66 -27.16
CA GLN A 166 42.81 29.70 -27.11
C GLN A 166 42.33 29.01 -25.84
N LEU A 167 41.69 29.77 -24.94
CA LEU A 167 41.21 29.23 -23.67
C LEU A 167 39.89 28.44 -23.85
N ALA A 168 39.75 27.39 -23.04
CA ALA A 168 38.58 26.57 -22.84
C ALA A 168 38.27 26.58 -21.34
N LEU A 169 37.69 27.68 -20.86
CA LEU A 169 37.43 27.88 -19.43
C LEU A 169 36.28 26.99 -18.96
N ASP A 170 36.51 26.27 -17.87
CA ASP A 170 35.48 25.50 -17.19
C ASP A 170 34.70 26.43 -16.25
N ARG A 171 33.38 26.45 -16.39
CA ARG A 171 32.50 27.22 -15.52
C ARG A 171 32.49 26.60 -14.13
N LEU A 172 32.64 27.42 -13.09
CA LEU A 172 32.54 26.99 -11.68
C LEU A 172 31.08 26.79 -11.22
N ALA A 173 30.18 26.48 -12.16
CA ALA A 173 28.75 26.43 -11.96
C ALA A 173 28.13 25.27 -12.73
N VAL A 174 26.86 25.01 -12.44
CA VAL A 174 26.01 24.06 -13.16
C VAL A 174 24.82 24.79 -13.74
N ARG A 175 24.51 24.52 -15.00
CA ARG A 175 23.27 24.99 -15.64
C ARG A 175 22.21 23.91 -15.54
N VAL A 176 21.01 24.30 -15.15
CA VAL A 176 19.85 23.43 -15.04
C VAL A 176 18.72 23.98 -15.90
N ASP A 177 18.26 23.19 -16.85
CA ASP A 177 17.03 23.40 -17.61
C ASP A 177 16.05 22.29 -17.20
N VAL A 178 14.77 22.61 -16.97
CA VAL A 178 13.76 21.66 -16.48
C VAL A 178 12.55 21.65 -17.41
N VAL A 179 12.04 20.47 -17.71
CA VAL A 179 10.69 20.26 -18.26
C VAL A 179 9.88 19.53 -17.20
N LEU A 180 8.76 20.11 -16.78
CA LEU A 180 7.80 19.48 -15.88
C LEU A 180 6.56 19.12 -16.67
N GLU A 181 6.09 17.88 -16.56
CA GLU A 181 4.86 17.38 -17.17
C GLU A 181 3.98 16.72 -16.12
N ALA A 182 2.67 16.93 -16.15
CA ALA A 182 1.74 16.33 -15.19
C ALA A 182 0.72 15.42 -15.89
N VAL A 183 0.66 14.15 -15.48
CA VAL A 183 -0.25 13.12 -16.02
C VAL A 183 -1.57 13.10 -15.24
N ALA A 184 -2.70 13.15 -15.94
CA ALA A 184 -4.00 13.49 -15.35
C ALA A 184 -4.61 12.37 -14.47
N ALA A 185 -4.91 12.73 -13.21
CA ALA A 185 -6.19 12.46 -12.53
C ALA A 185 -6.70 13.70 -11.76
N LEU A 186 -6.07 14.87 -11.92
CA LEU A 186 -6.36 16.07 -11.13
C LEU A 186 -6.68 17.24 -12.03
N ASP A 187 -7.91 17.76 -11.92
CA ASP A 187 -8.24 19.08 -12.44
C ASP A 187 -7.33 20.15 -11.78
N ASN A 188 -7.00 21.20 -12.54
CA ASN A 188 -6.43 22.46 -12.03
C ASN A 188 -4.95 22.47 -11.59
N PHE A 189 -4.04 21.74 -12.26
CA PHE A 189 -2.61 21.76 -11.93
C PHE A 189 -1.96 23.15 -12.10
N ASP A 190 -2.35 23.90 -13.14
CA ASP A 190 -1.78 25.24 -13.40
C ASP A 190 -2.12 26.25 -12.29
N ASP A 191 -3.29 26.11 -11.65
CA ASP A 191 -3.69 26.95 -10.50
C ASP A 191 -2.94 26.57 -9.22
N ALA A 192 -2.58 25.29 -9.07
CA ALA A 192 -1.82 24.81 -7.93
C ALA A 192 -0.32 25.15 -8.06
N PHE A 193 0.26 25.17 -9.25
CA PHE A 193 1.69 25.37 -9.43
C PHE A 193 2.15 26.80 -9.09
N THR A 194 3.06 26.91 -8.11
CA THR A 194 3.60 28.18 -7.62
C THR A 194 5.07 28.40 -7.93
N GLY A 195 5.81 27.36 -8.33
CA GLY A 195 7.23 27.44 -8.68
C GLY A 195 8.01 26.19 -8.34
N VAL A 196 9.33 26.31 -8.21
CA VAL A 196 10.24 25.23 -7.81
C VAL A 196 11.26 25.71 -6.78
N THR A 197 11.79 24.79 -5.98
CA THR A 197 12.81 25.07 -4.96
C THR A 197 13.96 24.08 -5.06
N PHE A 198 15.19 24.60 -4.96
CA PHE A 198 16.41 23.82 -4.80
C PHE A 198 16.94 24.04 -3.38
N SER A 199 17.02 22.98 -2.57
CA SER A 199 17.60 23.00 -1.22
C SER A 199 18.86 22.14 -1.16
N GLY A 200 19.69 22.33 -0.13
CA GLY A 200 20.97 21.62 -0.03
C GLY A 200 22.08 22.21 -0.91
N ILE A 201 21.92 23.46 -1.36
CA ILE A 201 22.89 24.13 -2.22
C ILE A 201 24.16 24.45 -1.39
N PRO A 202 25.38 24.17 -1.91
CA PRO A 202 26.62 24.50 -1.23
C PRO A 202 26.78 26.02 -1.09
N ASN A 203 27.18 26.48 0.09
CA ASN A 203 27.39 27.91 0.38
C ASN A 203 28.64 28.50 -0.28
N LEU A 204 29.59 27.63 -0.69
CA LEU A 204 30.90 27.97 -1.24
C LEU A 204 31.25 27.03 -2.40
N VAL A 205 31.91 27.55 -3.43
CA VAL A 205 32.52 26.79 -4.53
C VAL A 205 34.04 26.98 -4.48
N PRO A 206 34.81 25.95 -4.08
CA PRO A 206 36.26 26.02 -4.10
C PRO A 206 36.84 26.21 -5.50
N LEU A 207 38.00 26.89 -5.59
CA LEU A 207 38.73 27.02 -6.87
C LEU A 207 39.48 25.74 -7.26
N THR A 208 39.87 24.92 -6.28
CA THR A 208 40.66 23.70 -6.50
C THR A 208 40.06 22.54 -5.71
N ALA A 209 40.36 21.31 -6.13
CA ALA A 209 39.94 20.10 -5.43
C ALA A 209 40.65 19.91 -4.06
N ASN A 210 41.79 20.58 -3.84
CA ASN A 210 42.58 20.45 -2.60
C ASN A 210 42.19 21.51 -1.55
N TYR A 211 40.95 21.96 -1.57
CA TYR A 211 40.50 23.07 -0.75
C TYR A 211 40.61 22.77 0.75
N ASN A 212 41.26 23.66 1.49
CA ASN A 212 41.54 23.51 2.91
C ASN A 212 41.06 24.70 3.77
N GLY A 213 40.18 25.53 3.20
CA GLY A 213 39.55 26.65 3.89
C GLY A 213 38.36 26.25 4.76
N THR A 214 37.40 27.17 4.92
CA THR A 214 36.18 26.96 5.70
C THR A 214 35.31 25.84 5.12
N PRO A 215 34.80 24.88 5.91
CA PRO A 215 33.98 23.78 5.40
C PRO A 215 32.82 24.23 4.50
N VAL A 216 32.61 23.51 3.39
CA VAL A 216 31.49 23.74 2.48
C VAL A 216 30.20 23.19 3.11
N GLU A 217 29.32 24.08 3.54
CA GLU A 217 28.01 23.76 4.09
C GLU A 217 26.96 23.68 2.99
N ARG A 218 26.00 22.75 3.13
CA ARG A 218 24.93 22.49 2.14
C ARG A 218 23.57 22.85 2.73
N SER A 219 23.43 24.10 3.16
CA SER A 219 22.25 24.61 3.86
C SER A 219 21.47 25.63 3.04
N THR A 220 22.00 26.06 1.89
CA THR A 220 21.38 27.12 1.09
C THR A 220 20.15 26.59 0.35
N THR A 221 19.10 27.39 0.32
CA THR A 221 17.85 27.09 -0.39
C THR A 221 17.51 28.25 -1.32
N ARG A 222 17.16 27.94 -2.57
CA ARG A 222 16.72 28.92 -3.57
C ARG A 222 15.36 28.53 -4.12
N THR A 223 14.42 29.47 -4.09
CA THR A 223 13.06 29.29 -4.58
C THR A 223 12.84 30.17 -5.80
N PHE A 224 12.39 29.56 -6.89
CA PHE A 224 11.99 30.21 -8.13
C PHE A 224 10.47 30.18 -8.18
N THR A 225 9.84 31.30 -7.83
CA THR A 225 8.38 31.47 -7.97
C THR A 225 8.02 31.57 -9.44
N ARG A 226 6.79 31.18 -9.80
CA ARG A 226 6.22 31.26 -11.15
C ARG A 226 6.24 32.69 -11.70
N ASP A 227 7.40 33.14 -12.15
CA ASP A 227 7.59 34.35 -12.93
C ASP A 227 7.61 34.01 -14.44
N LYS A 228 7.40 35.00 -15.30
CA LYS A 228 7.43 34.77 -16.75
C LYS A 228 8.86 34.68 -17.32
N SER A 229 9.90 34.95 -16.52
CA SER A 229 11.30 34.98 -16.98
C SER A 229 11.96 33.61 -16.98
N TYR A 230 11.70 32.78 -15.97
CA TYR A 230 12.22 31.41 -15.91
C TYR A 230 11.25 30.39 -16.52
N PHE A 231 9.94 30.65 -16.47
CA PHE A 231 8.91 29.69 -16.84
C PHE A 231 8.25 30.01 -18.18
N SER A 232 8.08 28.99 -19.02
CA SER A 232 7.37 29.04 -20.29
C SER A 232 6.47 27.82 -20.48
N ASP A 233 5.41 27.96 -21.26
CA ASP A 233 4.55 26.84 -21.64
C ASP A 233 5.26 25.94 -22.65
N THR A 234 5.05 24.63 -22.55
CA THR A 234 5.52 23.64 -23.53
C THR A 234 4.45 22.57 -23.76
N ILE A 235 4.59 21.83 -24.85
CA ILE A 235 3.71 20.70 -25.15
C ILE A 235 4.22 19.48 -24.37
N PRO A 236 3.37 18.77 -23.61
CA PRO A 236 3.76 17.53 -22.95
C PRO A 236 4.17 16.47 -23.98
N ALA A 237 5.27 15.76 -23.73
CA ALA A 237 5.73 14.62 -24.53
C ALA A 237 5.24 13.27 -23.97
N VAL A 238 4.78 13.23 -22.71
CA VAL A 238 4.30 12.03 -22.02
C VAL A 238 2.82 11.79 -22.31
N GLU A 239 2.47 10.57 -22.70
CA GLU A 239 1.09 10.16 -22.93
C GLU A 239 0.23 10.32 -21.65
N GLY A 240 -0.93 10.98 -21.78
CA GLY A 240 -1.82 11.29 -20.66
C GLY A 240 -1.48 12.56 -19.87
N ALA A 241 -0.39 13.26 -20.21
CA ALA A 241 -0.09 14.57 -19.63
C ALA A 241 -0.91 15.69 -20.27
N THR A 242 -1.56 16.51 -19.44
CA THR A 242 -2.39 17.65 -19.91
C THR A 242 -1.78 19.00 -19.57
N TRP A 243 -0.70 19.02 -18.79
CA TRP A 243 0.00 20.22 -18.37
C TRP A 243 1.50 20.02 -18.49
N ALA A 244 2.21 21.03 -19.02
CA ALA A 244 3.66 21.07 -18.99
C ALA A 244 4.22 22.49 -18.90
N LYS A 245 5.33 22.65 -18.19
CA LYS A 245 6.11 23.89 -18.11
C LYS A 245 7.57 23.61 -18.36
N LYS A 246 8.21 24.52 -19.07
CA LYS A 246 9.65 24.55 -19.25
C LYS A 246 10.25 25.67 -18.39
N ILE A 247 11.27 25.32 -17.62
CA ILE A 247 12.07 26.21 -16.78
C ILE A 247 13.46 26.30 -17.39
N THR A 248 13.91 27.49 -17.74
CA THR A 248 15.18 27.64 -18.46
C THR A 248 16.22 28.42 -17.68
N ARG A 249 17.47 27.99 -17.81
CA ARG A 249 18.69 28.69 -17.38
C ARG A 249 18.71 28.98 -15.89
N ILE A 250 18.52 27.95 -15.06
CA ILE A 250 18.85 28.03 -13.64
C ILE A 250 20.36 27.81 -13.49
N ILE A 251 21.06 28.74 -12.83
CA ILE A 251 22.47 28.60 -12.51
C ILE A 251 22.61 28.27 -11.02
N LEU A 252 23.25 27.14 -10.72
CA LEU A 252 23.58 26.70 -9.36
C LEU A 252 25.10 26.65 -9.18
N PRO A 253 25.62 26.87 -7.97
CA PRO A 253 27.02 26.56 -7.67
C PRO A 253 27.28 25.05 -7.85
N SER A 254 28.48 24.68 -8.32
CA SER A 254 28.88 23.28 -8.37
C SER A 254 28.96 22.67 -6.98
N ASN A 255 28.59 21.39 -6.86
CA ASN A 255 28.59 20.63 -5.61
C ASN A 255 29.42 19.37 -5.79
N GLU A 256 30.74 19.50 -5.78
CA GLU A 256 31.65 18.35 -5.84
C GLU A 256 31.74 17.70 -4.45
N LEU A 257 31.51 16.39 -4.36
CA LEU A 257 31.57 15.63 -3.10
C LEU A 257 32.85 14.78 -3.05
N ASP A 258 33.54 14.80 -1.91
CA ASP A 258 34.64 13.85 -1.65
C ASP A 258 34.17 12.40 -1.70
N THR A 259 32.94 12.16 -1.23
CA THR A 259 32.25 10.88 -1.23
C THR A 259 30.99 11.02 -2.08
N LYS A 260 31.10 10.61 -3.33
CA LYS A 260 30.09 10.83 -4.38
C LYS A 260 28.73 10.24 -4.03
N ASP A 261 28.67 9.14 -3.29
CA ASP A 261 27.45 8.45 -2.88
C ASP A 261 26.82 8.97 -1.57
N ASP A 262 27.35 10.05 -0.98
CA ASP A 262 26.81 10.65 0.24
C ASP A 262 25.48 11.37 0.00
N LYS A 263 24.39 10.62 0.11
CA LYS A 263 23.00 11.08 -0.06
C LYS A 263 22.66 12.31 0.78
N ASN A 264 23.25 12.46 1.97
CA ASN A 264 22.92 13.57 2.87
C ASN A 264 23.43 14.93 2.36
N LYS A 265 24.30 14.91 1.33
CA LYS A 265 24.87 16.09 0.69
C LYS A 265 24.27 16.38 -0.68
N ALA A 266 23.20 15.68 -1.05
CA ALA A 266 22.51 15.89 -2.32
C ALA A 266 21.75 17.23 -2.33
N ILE A 267 21.71 17.86 -3.51
CA ILE A 267 20.79 18.97 -3.76
C ILE A 267 19.40 18.37 -3.99
N VAL A 268 18.38 18.91 -3.34
CA VAL A 268 16.99 18.45 -3.44
C VAL A 268 16.20 19.41 -4.30
N PHE A 269 15.56 18.90 -5.34
CA PHE A 269 14.64 19.66 -6.19
C PHE A 269 13.20 19.40 -5.74
N THR A 270 12.43 20.46 -5.54
CA THR A 270 11.04 20.43 -5.04
C THR A 270 10.14 21.21 -5.98
N VAL A 271 8.99 20.64 -6.34
CA VAL A 271 7.92 21.35 -7.04
C VAL A 271 6.97 21.97 -6.01
N ASN A 272 6.75 23.27 -6.10
CA ASN A 272 5.94 24.00 -5.13
C ASN A 272 4.49 24.08 -5.63
N LEU A 273 3.59 23.40 -4.93
CA LEU A 273 2.15 23.42 -5.19
C LEU A 273 1.40 24.11 -4.04
N LYS A 274 0.33 24.82 -4.40
CA LYS A 274 -0.61 25.45 -3.46
C LYS A 274 -1.64 24.42 -3.03
N ASP A 275 -1.92 24.35 -1.73
CA ASP A 275 -2.97 23.52 -1.12
C ASP A 275 -2.87 22.02 -1.49
N LYS A 276 -1.67 21.55 -1.87
CA LYS A 276 -1.34 20.18 -2.28
C LYS A 276 0.05 19.78 -1.74
N TYR A 277 0.38 18.48 -1.78
CA TYR A 277 1.72 17.98 -1.42
C TYR A 277 2.78 18.52 -2.40
N ASN A 278 3.92 18.98 -1.89
CA ASN A 278 5.06 19.44 -2.69
C ASN A 278 5.98 18.25 -2.99
N PRO A 279 5.96 17.68 -4.20
CA PRO A 279 6.80 16.53 -4.45
C PRO A 279 8.25 16.98 -4.66
N SER A 280 9.18 16.19 -4.12
CA SER A 280 10.62 16.50 -4.14
C SER A 280 11.45 15.26 -4.46
N CYS A 281 12.65 15.46 -4.99
CA CYS A 281 13.62 14.41 -5.23
C CYS A 281 15.06 14.91 -5.05
N GLU A 282 15.96 14.02 -4.65
CA GLU A 282 17.40 14.31 -4.63
C GLU A 282 17.96 14.26 -6.07
N LEU A 283 18.71 15.29 -6.47
CA LEU A 283 19.45 15.30 -7.72
C LEU A 283 20.63 14.32 -7.61
N LYS A 284 20.74 13.41 -8.56
CA LYS A 284 21.81 12.41 -8.63
C LYS A 284 22.18 12.07 -10.07
N ILE A 285 23.46 11.96 -10.35
CA ILE A 285 23.98 11.39 -11.58
C ILE A 285 23.86 9.86 -11.46
N ALA A 286 23.24 9.25 -12.46
CA ALA A 286 23.00 7.82 -12.51
C ALA A 286 24.27 7.05 -12.89
N SER A 287 25.22 6.97 -11.96
CA SER A 287 26.43 6.14 -12.00
C SER A 287 26.35 4.99 -10.99
N ASP A 288 27.27 4.04 -11.05
CA ASP A 288 27.44 2.99 -10.04
C ASP A 288 28.89 3.01 -9.50
N PRO A 289 29.12 3.41 -8.24
CA PRO A 289 28.13 3.87 -7.26
C PRO A 289 27.46 5.19 -7.67
N VAL A 290 26.29 5.47 -7.09
CA VAL A 290 25.51 6.69 -7.35
C VAL A 290 26.33 7.94 -7.01
N ASP A 291 26.24 8.98 -7.84
CA ASP A 291 26.97 10.24 -7.64
C ASP A 291 25.99 11.40 -7.39
N TYR A 292 25.89 11.84 -6.14
CA TYR A 292 25.11 13.00 -5.69
C TYR A 292 25.85 14.34 -5.89
N SER A 293 27.03 14.32 -6.52
CA SER A 293 27.73 15.53 -6.91
C SER A 293 27.01 16.24 -8.06
N LEU A 294 27.16 17.56 -8.13
CA LEU A 294 26.84 18.35 -9.32
C LEU A 294 28.13 18.96 -9.88
N PRO A 295 28.79 18.28 -10.83
CA PRO A 295 30.11 18.66 -11.27
C PRO A 295 30.14 20.02 -11.93
N ASN A 296 31.25 20.73 -11.78
CA ASN A 296 31.41 22.01 -12.46
C ASN A 296 31.35 21.84 -14.00
N ASN A 297 31.11 22.95 -14.70
CA ASN A 297 30.99 22.98 -16.16
C ASN A 297 30.05 21.93 -16.77
N THR A 298 28.94 21.64 -16.08
CA THR A 298 27.93 20.66 -16.51
C THR A 298 26.60 21.32 -16.79
N LYS A 299 25.90 20.87 -17.84
CA LYS A 299 24.52 21.22 -18.11
C LYS A 299 23.62 20.02 -17.81
N LEU A 300 22.60 20.25 -16.99
CA LEU A 300 21.59 19.28 -16.60
C LEU A 300 20.28 19.62 -17.32
N ASP A 301 19.81 18.70 -18.15
CA ASP A 301 18.46 18.73 -18.71
C ASP A 301 17.60 17.78 -17.85
N LEU A 302 16.71 18.34 -17.04
CA LEU A 302 15.82 17.62 -16.12
C LEU A 302 14.45 17.44 -16.75
N THR A 303 13.90 16.24 -16.73
CA THR A 303 12.48 15.99 -17.07
C THR A 303 11.77 15.40 -15.86
N GLY A 304 10.89 16.19 -15.25
CA GLY A 304 10.06 15.77 -14.12
C GLY A 304 8.66 15.40 -14.59
N ILE A 305 8.24 14.16 -14.33
CA ILE A 305 6.88 13.69 -14.57
C ILE A 305 6.17 13.64 -13.21
N ILE A 306 5.14 14.46 -13.07
CA ILE A 306 4.37 14.59 -11.85
C ILE A 306 3.20 13.61 -11.94
N ARG A 307 3.29 12.53 -11.17
CA ARG A 307 2.23 11.57 -10.87
C ARG A 307 1.89 11.71 -9.38
N GLU A 308 1.13 10.79 -8.76
CA GLU A 308 0.92 10.77 -7.29
C GLU A 308 2.24 10.88 -6.48
N SER A 309 3.39 10.56 -7.11
CA SER A 309 4.77 10.93 -6.74
C SER A 309 5.53 11.59 -7.91
N LEU A 310 6.63 12.32 -7.64
CA LEU A 310 7.50 12.92 -8.69
C LEU A 310 8.53 11.91 -9.20
N GLU A 311 8.47 11.64 -10.49
CA GLU A 311 9.50 10.91 -11.24
C GLU A 311 10.41 11.92 -11.95
N MET A 312 11.72 11.75 -11.89
CA MET A 312 12.65 12.74 -12.46
C MET A 312 13.82 12.08 -13.18
N ASN A 313 13.97 12.39 -14.46
CA ASN A 313 15.08 11.96 -15.31
C ASN A 313 16.12 13.08 -15.41
N ILE A 314 17.39 12.77 -15.11
CA ILE A 314 18.53 13.69 -15.25
C ILE A 314 19.36 13.26 -16.45
N VAL A 315 19.52 14.14 -17.43
CA VAL A 315 20.53 13.99 -18.47
C VAL A 315 21.64 14.99 -18.17
N ALA A 316 22.77 14.49 -17.66
CA ALA A 316 23.98 15.30 -17.50
C ALA A 316 24.78 15.27 -18.80
N THR A 317 25.09 16.45 -19.34
CA THR A 317 25.94 16.61 -20.52
C THR A 317 27.07 17.59 -20.21
N GLU A 318 28.21 17.41 -20.88
CA GLU A 318 29.28 18.40 -20.83
C GLU A 318 28.75 19.75 -21.33
N TRP A 319 29.07 20.82 -20.61
CA TRP A 319 28.64 22.18 -20.98
C TRP A 319 29.55 22.75 -22.08
N GLY A 320 29.50 22.12 -23.26
CA GLY A 320 30.11 22.56 -24.51
C GLY A 320 31.65 22.55 -24.56
N LYS A 321 32.32 21.42 -24.26
CA LYS A 321 33.71 21.21 -24.70
C LYS A 321 33.77 20.90 -26.20
N THR A 322 34.80 21.39 -26.87
CA THR A 322 35.10 21.06 -28.27
C THR A 322 35.40 19.57 -28.41
N ASP A 323 34.75 18.94 -29.40
CA ASP A 323 34.79 17.53 -29.79
C ASP A 323 36.15 16.83 -29.57
N ASN A 324 36.12 15.75 -28.79
CA ASN A 324 37.01 14.61 -28.94
C ASN A 324 36.12 13.37 -29.09
N GLU A 325 35.73 13.05 -30.32
CA GLU A 325 35.32 11.72 -30.83
C GLU A 325 34.88 10.65 -29.80
N TRP A 326 33.76 10.88 -29.10
CA TRP A 326 32.97 9.79 -28.54
C TRP A 326 31.65 9.68 -29.31
N GLU A 327 31.60 8.75 -30.26
CA GLU A 327 30.34 8.10 -30.61
C GLU A 327 29.84 7.36 -29.37
N ILE A 328 28.75 7.81 -28.74
CA ILE A 328 27.93 6.95 -27.88
C ILE A 328 26.63 6.66 -28.60
N SER A 329 26.62 5.56 -29.35
CA SER A 329 25.37 4.90 -29.70
C SER A 329 24.74 4.26 -28.44
N GLY A 330 23.43 4.46 -28.22
CA GLY A 330 22.59 3.49 -27.50
C GLY A 330 22.69 3.39 -25.97
N ASN A 331 22.38 4.44 -25.21
CA ASN A 331 22.15 4.33 -23.75
C ASN A 331 20.91 3.45 -23.46
N ARG A 332 21.11 2.16 -23.18
CA ARG A 332 20.08 1.25 -22.66
C ARG A 332 19.66 1.68 -21.25
N THR A 333 18.36 1.77 -20.94
CA THR A 333 17.83 2.24 -19.65
C THR A 333 16.90 1.22 -18.98
N LEU A 334 16.97 1.14 -17.65
CA LEU A 334 16.01 0.41 -16.81
C LEU A 334 15.91 1.12 -15.45
N ASN A 335 14.79 1.80 -15.22
CA ASN A 335 14.49 2.57 -14.01
C ASN A 335 13.32 1.94 -13.26
N VAL A 336 13.33 2.02 -11.94
CA VAL A 336 12.24 1.53 -11.06
C VAL A 336 11.86 2.62 -10.07
N SER A 337 10.59 2.71 -9.72
CA SER A 337 10.06 3.68 -8.75
C SER A 337 10.49 3.40 -7.31
N HIS A 338 10.70 2.13 -6.96
CA HIS A 338 11.21 1.73 -5.65
C HIS A 338 12.17 0.54 -5.81
N THR A 339 13.19 0.52 -4.96
CA THR A 339 14.14 -0.60 -4.82
C THR A 339 13.89 -1.40 -3.54
N GLU A 340 12.95 -0.96 -2.70
CA GLU A 340 12.63 -1.58 -1.42
C GLU A 340 11.16 -1.31 -1.08
N VAL A 341 10.42 -2.35 -0.65
CA VAL A 341 9.02 -2.26 -0.25
C VAL A 341 8.70 -3.23 0.89
N SER A 342 7.66 -2.92 1.65
CA SER A 342 7.13 -3.80 2.71
C SER A 342 5.68 -4.13 2.41
N ILE A 343 5.35 -5.42 2.46
CA ILE A 343 4.00 -5.94 2.24
C ILE A 343 3.61 -6.90 3.36
N THR A 344 2.30 -7.03 3.56
CA THR A 344 1.70 -8.15 4.26
C THR A 344 1.31 -9.23 3.26
N ASP A 345 0.71 -10.31 3.74
CA ASP A 345 0.14 -11.31 2.85
C ASP A 345 -1.22 -10.94 2.26
N PHE A 346 -1.84 -9.83 2.68
CA PHE A 346 -3.12 -9.35 2.17
C PHE A 346 -3.02 -8.09 1.30
N ASN A 347 -2.00 -7.25 1.48
CA ASN A 347 -1.74 -6.13 0.55
C ASN A 347 -0.74 -6.52 -0.55
N GLY A 348 -0.41 -5.56 -1.38
CA GLY A 348 0.69 -5.66 -2.32
C GLY A 348 1.33 -4.31 -2.57
N ALA A 349 2.46 -4.33 -3.27
CA ALA A 349 3.18 -3.13 -3.66
C ALA A 349 3.23 -3.02 -5.18
N ARG A 350 2.89 -1.84 -5.71
CA ARG A 350 3.06 -1.54 -7.13
C ARG A 350 4.40 -0.87 -7.36
N ILE A 351 5.23 -1.48 -8.20
CA ILE A 351 6.47 -0.87 -8.70
C ILE A 351 6.25 -0.47 -10.15
N SER A 352 6.15 0.83 -10.40
CA SER A 352 6.26 1.37 -11.76
C SER A 352 7.72 1.34 -12.20
N PHE A 353 7.98 1.07 -13.47
CA PHE A 353 9.31 1.03 -14.06
C PHE A 353 9.30 1.58 -15.49
N SER A 354 10.46 2.04 -15.96
CA SER A 354 10.63 2.51 -17.34
C SER A 354 11.88 1.92 -17.97
N SER A 355 11.84 1.68 -19.27
CA SER A 355 12.96 1.16 -20.05
C SER A 355 12.84 1.58 -21.50
N ASN A 356 13.96 1.71 -22.20
CA ASN A 356 13.98 1.80 -23.67
C ASN A 356 14.36 0.45 -24.32
N MET A 357 14.40 -0.63 -23.54
CA MET A 357 14.71 -1.96 -24.03
C MET A 357 13.46 -2.60 -24.66
N PRO A 358 13.60 -3.42 -25.71
CA PRO A 358 12.47 -4.11 -26.33
C PRO A 358 11.70 -5.04 -25.39
N VAL A 359 12.38 -5.58 -24.37
CA VAL A 359 11.79 -6.54 -23.45
C VAL A 359 12.13 -6.25 -21.99
N VAL A 360 11.14 -6.29 -21.09
CA VAL A 360 11.32 -6.19 -19.64
C VAL A 360 10.52 -7.29 -18.94
N ARG A 361 11.17 -8.00 -18.01
CA ARG A 361 10.61 -9.15 -17.29
C ARG A 361 11.18 -9.27 -15.88
N VAL A 362 10.41 -9.80 -14.94
CA VAL A 362 10.92 -10.27 -13.64
C VAL A 362 11.56 -11.65 -13.78
N SER A 363 12.74 -11.84 -13.19
CA SER A 363 13.47 -13.11 -13.13
C SER A 363 12.59 -14.28 -12.67
N GLU A 364 12.84 -15.48 -13.18
CA GLU A 364 12.16 -16.72 -12.76
C GLU A 364 12.51 -17.16 -11.36
N VAL A 365 13.62 -16.63 -10.83
CA VAL A 365 14.07 -16.88 -9.48
C VAL A 365 14.08 -15.61 -8.64
N VAL A 366 13.70 -15.79 -7.38
CA VAL A 366 13.79 -14.82 -6.30
C VAL A 366 14.76 -15.35 -5.25
N ARG A 367 15.55 -14.47 -4.63
CA ARG A 367 16.50 -14.85 -3.58
C ARG A 367 15.90 -14.62 -2.20
N VAL A 368 15.95 -15.61 -1.32
CA VAL A 368 15.62 -15.45 0.11
C VAL A 368 16.83 -14.85 0.81
N VAL A 369 16.69 -13.65 1.39
CA VAL A 369 17.84 -12.90 1.93
C VAL A 369 18.50 -13.64 3.10
N ARG A 370 17.69 -14.26 3.98
CA ARG A 370 18.18 -14.95 5.18
C ARG A 370 19.02 -16.20 4.88
N THR A 371 18.60 -17.03 3.92
CA THR A 371 19.28 -18.30 3.58
C THR A 371 20.17 -18.20 2.34
N ASN A 372 20.04 -17.12 1.56
CA ASN A 372 20.65 -16.95 0.26
C ASN A 372 20.24 -18.02 -0.78
N GLU A 373 19.14 -18.72 -0.54
CA GLU A 373 18.58 -19.72 -1.45
C GLU A 373 17.72 -19.05 -2.54
N GLU A 374 17.73 -19.64 -3.73
CA GLU A 374 16.86 -19.22 -4.83
C GLU A 374 15.57 -20.06 -4.83
N GLN A 375 14.44 -19.40 -5.05
CA GLN A 375 13.12 -20.02 -5.19
C GLN A 375 12.45 -19.53 -6.47
N GLU A 376 11.50 -20.28 -7.01
CA GLU A 376 10.75 -19.85 -8.19
C GLU A 376 9.89 -18.62 -7.87
N THR A 377 10.05 -17.55 -8.64
CA THR A 377 9.35 -16.27 -8.43
C THR A 377 7.84 -16.44 -8.45
N ASN A 378 7.29 -17.19 -9.42
CA ASN A 378 5.85 -17.43 -9.52
C ASN A 378 5.28 -18.36 -8.44
N THR A 379 6.17 -19.04 -7.71
CA THR A 379 5.83 -19.82 -6.53
C THR A 379 5.70 -18.92 -5.31
N VAL A 380 6.63 -17.99 -5.12
CA VAL A 380 6.67 -17.07 -3.97
C VAL A 380 5.73 -15.89 -4.14
N PHE A 381 5.77 -15.23 -5.29
CA PHE A 381 4.95 -14.09 -5.65
C PHE A 381 3.95 -14.45 -6.75
N ASN A 382 2.70 -14.08 -6.54
CA ASN A 382 1.58 -14.54 -7.35
C ASN A 382 1.70 -14.06 -8.81
N ALA A 383 2.08 -14.95 -9.75
CA ALA A 383 2.12 -14.66 -11.19
C ALA A 383 2.89 -13.37 -11.59
N LEU A 384 4.05 -13.15 -10.95
CA LEU A 384 4.87 -11.95 -11.11
C LEU A 384 5.88 -12.02 -12.26
N SER A 385 6.40 -13.21 -12.58
CA SER A 385 7.30 -13.43 -13.71
C SER A 385 6.52 -13.85 -14.94
N SER A 386 6.69 -13.10 -16.04
CA SER A 386 6.11 -13.39 -17.35
C SER A 386 6.73 -14.63 -18.00
N GLN A 387 6.20 -15.10 -19.12
CA GLN A 387 6.71 -16.27 -19.84
C GLN A 387 7.63 -15.86 -21.00
N TRP A 388 8.57 -16.71 -21.42
CA TRP A 388 9.55 -16.34 -22.47
C TRP A 388 8.91 -15.98 -23.82
N TRP A 389 7.77 -16.58 -24.14
CA TRP A 389 7.00 -16.29 -25.37
C TRP A 389 6.11 -15.05 -25.25
N LYS A 390 5.92 -14.50 -24.04
CA LYS A 390 5.16 -13.27 -23.76
C LYS A 390 5.88 -12.44 -22.69
N PRO A 391 7.12 -12.01 -22.94
CA PRO A 391 8.02 -11.57 -21.86
C PRO A 391 7.64 -10.21 -21.28
N ASN A 392 6.86 -9.40 -21.98
CA ASN A 392 6.45 -8.06 -21.54
C ASN A 392 5.16 -8.03 -20.71
N SER A 393 4.42 -9.13 -20.58
CA SER A 393 3.19 -9.11 -19.78
C SER A 393 2.77 -10.46 -19.23
N ASP A 394 2.24 -10.42 -18.02
CA ASP A 394 1.55 -11.51 -17.32
C ASP A 394 0.47 -10.90 -16.40
N GLU A 395 -0.04 -11.65 -15.42
CA GLU A 395 -1.11 -11.18 -14.55
C GLU A 395 -0.73 -10.01 -13.65
N ARG A 396 0.53 -9.98 -13.17
CA ARG A 396 1.05 -8.95 -12.26
C ARG A 396 2.17 -8.11 -12.84
N ILE A 397 2.53 -8.26 -14.11
CA ILE A 397 3.52 -7.41 -14.77
C ILE A 397 3.03 -7.00 -16.15
N SER A 398 3.25 -5.75 -16.52
CA SER A 398 3.02 -5.26 -17.86
C SER A 398 4.08 -4.24 -18.24
N TYR A 399 4.55 -4.30 -19.48
CA TYR A 399 5.50 -3.37 -20.07
C TYR A 399 5.08 -3.08 -21.51
N ASN A 400 4.96 -1.80 -21.85
CA ASN A 400 4.72 -1.36 -23.20
C ASN A 400 6.05 -0.89 -23.82
N PRO A 401 6.64 -1.64 -24.77
CA PRO A 401 7.90 -1.26 -25.39
C PRO A 401 7.79 -0.01 -26.28
N ASP A 402 6.59 0.36 -26.75
CA ASP A 402 6.39 1.54 -27.59
C ASP A 402 6.48 2.84 -26.77
N THR A 403 5.99 2.81 -25.52
CA THR A 403 6.03 3.97 -24.61
C THR A 403 7.18 3.89 -23.60
N GLY A 404 7.82 2.72 -23.47
CA GLY A 404 8.87 2.45 -22.49
C GLY A 404 8.37 2.40 -21.03
N SER A 405 7.06 2.34 -20.81
CA SER A 405 6.45 2.33 -19.46
C SER A 405 5.98 0.94 -19.06
N GLY A 406 6.16 0.59 -17.79
CA GLY A 406 5.64 -0.65 -17.23
C GLY A 406 5.36 -0.58 -15.73
N TYR A 407 4.70 -1.61 -15.21
CA TYR A 407 4.46 -1.78 -13.79
C TYR A 407 4.51 -3.26 -13.41
N MET A 408 4.76 -3.52 -12.13
CA MET A 408 4.56 -4.83 -11.52
C MET A 408 3.85 -4.72 -10.17
N ASP A 409 2.91 -5.62 -9.90
CA ASP A 409 2.16 -5.72 -8.65
C ASP A 409 2.69 -6.90 -7.82
N ILE A 410 3.51 -6.61 -6.82
CA ILE A 410 4.08 -7.62 -5.93
C ILE A 410 3.01 -8.04 -4.92
N LEU A 411 2.63 -9.32 -4.95
CA LEU A 411 1.67 -9.93 -4.04
C LEU A 411 2.20 -11.31 -3.62
N LEU A 412 2.26 -11.56 -2.31
CA LEU A 412 2.70 -12.85 -1.77
C LEU A 412 1.75 -14.00 -2.19
N ASP A 413 2.29 -15.17 -2.51
CA ASP A 413 1.53 -16.40 -2.73
C ASP A 413 1.93 -17.48 -1.71
N ARG A 414 3.19 -17.92 -1.72
CA ARG A 414 3.77 -18.96 -0.83
C ARG A 414 5.04 -18.45 -0.13
N PRO A 415 5.48 -19.05 0.99
CA PRO A 415 5.13 -20.36 1.56
C PRO A 415 3.79 -20.43 2.32
N ASN A 416 3.14 -19.30 2.61
CA ASN A 416 1.99 -19.22 3.52
C ASN A 416 2.35 -19.66 4.95
N GLU A 417 3.46 -19.14 5.46
CA GLU A 417 3.94 -19.37 6.82
C GLU A 417 3.87 -18.07 7.61
N VAL A 418 3.43 -18.17 8.88
CA VAL A 418 3.37 -17.03 9.79
C VAL A 418 4.80 -16.63 10.18
N GLY A 419 5.13 -15.35 10.01
CA GLY A 419 6.45 -14.82 10.28
C GLY A 419 6.82 -13.65 9.39
N GLU A 420 8.09 -13.29 9.45
CA GLU A 420 8.69 -12.27 8.61
C GLU A 420 9.81 -12.90 7.77
N GLU A 421 9.86 -12.57 6.49
CA GLU A 421 10.92 -13.01 5.58
C GLU A 421 11.22 -11.86 4.60
N THR A 422 12.45 -11.82 4.08
CA THR A 422 12.85 -10.81 3.09
C THR A 422 13.31 -11.49 1.80
N TYR A 423 12.79 -11.01 0.69
CA TYR A 423 13.08 -11.52 -0.65
C TYR A 423 13.71 -10.46 -1.53
N GLU A 424 14.57 -10.88 -2.45
CA GLU A 424 15.10 -10.01 -3.51
C GLU A 424 14.62 -10.49 -4.88
N ILE A 425 13.84 -9.62 -5.51
CA ILE A 425 13.31 -9.82 -6.86
C ILE A 425 14.24 -9.11 -7.85
N THR A 426 14.56 -9.75 -8.96
CA THR A 426 15.35 -9.12 -10.02
C THR A 426 14.48 -8.78 -11.23
N LEU A 427 14.33 -7.49 -11.54
CA LEU A 427 13.76 -7.01 -12.80
C LEU A 427 14.87 -6.97 -13.87
N VAL A 428 14.59 -7.49 -15.05
CA VAL A 428 15.56 -7.66 -16.13
C VAL A 428 15.01 -7.03 -17.41
N ALA A 429 15.78 -6.13 -18.02
CA ALA A 429 15.48 -5.56 -19.33
C ALA A 429 16.51 -6.02 -20.35
N ALA A 430 16.10 -6.44 -21.54
CA ALA A 430 16.98 -7.09 -22.52
C ALA A 430 16.56 -6.81 -23.96
N GLU A 431 17.47 -7.02 -24.91
CA GLU A 431 17.17 -6.84 -26.34
C GLU A 431 16.22 -7.91 -26.87
N LYS A 432 16.37 -9.13 -26.35
CA LYS A 432 15.52 -10.28 -26.65
C LYS A 432 15.72 -11.37 -25.60
N TYR A 433 14.74 -12.27 -25.53
CA TYR A 433 14.81 -13.52 -24.80
C TYR A 433 14.65 -14.71 -25.73
N TYR A 434 15.30 -15.82 -25.41
CA TYR A 434 15.06 -17.10 -26.04
C TYR A 434 15.33 -18.24 -25.07
N GLN A 435 14.76 -19.40 -25.37
CA GLN A 435 14.98 -20.62 -24.60
C GLN A 435 16.27 -21.31 -25.07
N GLY A 436 17.20 -21.54 -24.15
CA GLY A 436 18.45 -22.27 -24.38
C GLY A 436 18.30 -23.80 -24.33
N GLY A 437 19.40 -24.53 -24.52
CA GLY A 437 19.45 -25.98 -24.69
C GLY A 437 19.03 -26.86 -23.49
N GLU A 438 18.60 -26.27 -22.37
CA GLU A 438 18.14 -26.97 -21.16
C GLU A 438 16.85 -26.36 -20.59
N GLY A 439 16.13 -25.57 -21.39
CA GLY A 439 14.93 -24.85 -20.93
C GLY A 439 15.21 -23.51 -20.25
N ASN A 440 16.48 -23.21 -19.92
CA ASN A 440 16.92 -21.94 -19.34
C ASN A 440 16.62 -20.76 -20.27
N ILE A 441 16.17 -19.65 -19.68
CA ILE A 441 15.87 -18.43 -20.42
C ILE A 441 17.11 -17.53 -20.47
N ILE A 442 17.56 -17.25 -21.69
CA ILE A 442 18.75 -16.43 -21.94
C ILE A 442 18.30 -15.03 -22.33
N ALA A 443 18.73 -14.04 -21.54
CA ALA A 443 18.56 -12.63 -21.84
C ALA A 443 19.77 -12.11 -22.64
N VAL A 444 19.53 -11.46 -23.77
CA VAL A 444 20.61 -10.87 -24.57
C VAL A 444 20.88 -9.46 -24.08
N ASN A 445 22.13 -9.24 -23.66
CA ASN A 445 22.63 -7.96 -23.16
C ASN A 445 21.76 -7.33 -22.05
N PRO A 446 21.52 -8.04 -20.93
CA PRO A 446 20.54 -7.61 -19.94
C PRO A 446 21.01 -6.44 -19.06
N LEU A 447 20.09 -5.55 -18.73
CA LEU A 447 20.12 -4.67 -17.57
C LEU A 447 19.35 -5.31 -16.42
N LYS A 448 19.80 -5.14 -15.18
CA LYS A 448 19.15 -5.72 -14.00
C LYS A 448 18.92 -4.66 -12.92
N ARG A 449 17.79 -4.76 -12.22
CA ARG A 449 17.48 -4.00 -11.00
C ARG A 449 16.97 -4.96 -9.93
N THR A 450 17.50 -4.84 -8.74
CA THR A 450 17.05 -5.60 -7.57
C THR A 450 16.02 -4.79 -6.79
N ILE A 451 14.91 -5.44 -6.42
CA ILE A 451 13.90 -4.92 -5.50
C ILE A 451 13.88 -5.80 -4.26
N THR A 452 14.14 -5.21 -3.10
CA THR A 452 14.01 -5.85 -1.79
C THR A 452 12.55 -5.79 -1.33
N VAL A 453 12.00 -6.93 -0.90
CA VAL A 453 10.61 -7.05 -0.45
C VAL A 453 10.59 -7.65 0.94
N HIS A 454 10.18 -6.86 1.92
CA HIS A 454 9.90 -7.35 3.28
C HIS A 454 8.47 -7.86 3.33
N VAL A 455 8.30 -9.10 3.78
CA VAL A 455 7.01 -9.75 3.89
C VAL A 455 6.72 -10.01 5.36
N LYS A 456 5.54 -9.59 5.83
CA LYS A 456 5.01 -9.94 7.15
C LYS A 456 3.68 -10.68 7.02
N GLN A 457 3.62 -11.90 7.55
CA GLN A 457 2.40 -12.69 7.57
C GLN A 457 2.02 -13.00 9.02
N GLU A 458 0.85 -12.52 9.47
CA GLU A 458 0.38 -12.70 10.86
C GLU A 458 -0.66 -13.82 11.02
N GLY A 459 -1.14 -14.39 9.91
CA GLY A 459 -2.16 -15.46 9.89
C GLY A 459 -1.95 -16.43 8.74
N ILE A 460 -2.85 -17.40 8.60
CA ILE A 460 -2.76 -18.45 7.57
C ILE A 460 -3.85 -18.21 6.51
N ARG A 461 -3.48 -18.25 5.23
CA ARG A 461 -4.44 -18.30 4.12
C ARG A 461 -4.94 -19.72 3.90
N TYR A 462 -6.20 -19.87 3.52
CA TYR A 462 -6.81 -21.18 3.26
C TYR A 462 -7.03 -21.41 1.76
N PRO A 463 -7.11 -22.69 1.32
CA PRO A 463 -7.45 -23.02 -0.05
C PRO A 463 -8.82 -22.47 -0.46
N PHE A 464 -8.90 -21.92 -1.67
CA PHE A 464 -10.19 -21.58 -2.27
C PHE A 464 -10.75 -22.84 -2.93
N ILE A 465 -11.66 -23.52 -2.22
CA ILE A 465 -12.34 -24.74 -2.66
C ILE A 465 -13.83 -24.55 -2.42
N ALA A 466 -14.65 -24.55 -3.46
CA ALA A 466 -16.09 -24.48 -3.34
C ALA A 466 -16.64 -25.66 -2.50
N ASN A 467 -17.70 -25.42 -1.72
CA ASN A 467 -18.30 -26.51 -0.95
C ASN A 467 -18.90 -27.56 -1.89
N SER A 468 -18.71 -28.84 -1.55
CA SER A 468 -19.24 -29.97 -2.28
C SER A 468 -19.43 -31.16 -1.34
N THR A 469 -19.98 -32.27 -1.82
CA THR A 469 -20.04 -33.51 -1.03
C THR A 469 -18.66 -34.11 -0.74
N SER A 470 -17.67 -33.85 -1.60
CA SER A 470 -16.27 -34.28 -1.39
C SER A 470 -15.51 -33.33 -0.46
N ASP A 471 -15.86 -32.04 -0.48
CA ASP A 471 -15.19 -30.98 0.27
C ASP A 471 -16.20 -30.22 1.15
N PRO A 472 -16.84 -30.91 2.11
CA PRO A 472 -17.93 -30.33 2.89
C PRO A 472 -17.50 -29.27 3.91
N TRP A 473 -16.22 -29.27 4.29
CA TRP A 473 -15.65 -28.39 5.30
C TRP A 473 -14.64 -27.39 4.69
N SER A 474 -14.70 -27.18 3.37
CA SER A 474 -13.91 -26.15 2.69
C SER A 474 -14.34 -24.74 3.12
N ASN A 475 -13.45 -23.75 2.94
CA ASN A 475 -13.65 -22.39 3.46
C ASN A 475 -13.37 -21.34 2.37
N PRO A 476 -14.08 -21.39 1.24
CA PRO A 476 -13.99 -20.32 0.23
C PRO A 476 -14.61 -19.04 0.80
N TYR A 477 -14.37 -17.90 0.17
CA TYR A 477 -15.25 -16.75 0.41
C TYR A 477 -16.60 -17.02 -0.25
N VAL A 478 -17.69 -16.87 0.51
CA VAL A 478 -19.06 -17.13 0.05
C VAL A 478 -19.88 -15.86 -0.13
N GLY A 479 -19.44 -14.74 0.42
CA GLY A 479 -20.11 -13.46 0.25
C GLY A 479 -19.34 -12.25 0.78
N ALA A 480 -19.93 -11.07 0.58
CA ALA A 480 -19.42 -9.79 1.03
C ALA A 480 -20.54 -8.89 1.57
N PHE A 481 -20.23 -8.08 2.59
CA PHE A 481 -21.17 -7.18 3.26
C PHE A 481 -20.67 -5.76 3.39
N TYR A 482 -21.62 -4.84 3.21
CA TYR A 482 -21.45 -3.40 3.32
C TYR A 482 -22.62 -2.84 4.12
N ARG A 483 -22.35 -1.89 5.01
CA ARG A 483 -23.41 -1.04 5.57
C ARG A 483 -23.96 -0.09 4.51
N ASP A 484 -25.02 0.63 4.86
CA ASP A 484 -25.69 1.53 3.92
C ASP A 484 -24.72 2.58 3.35
N ASN A 485 -23.83 3.11 4.19
CA ASN A 485 -22.86 4.13 3.83
C ASN A 485 -21.46 3.59 3.48
N GLU A 486 -21.34 2.27 3.20
CA GLU A 486 -20.06 1.65 2.88
C GLU A 486 -20.00 1.25 1.41
N ILE A 487 -18.88 1.57 0.76
CA ILE A 487 -18.55 1.29 -0.64
C ILE A 487 -17.10 0.84 -0.87
N GLY A 488 -16.24 0.97 0.15
CA GLY A 488 -14.81 0.69 0.10
C GLY A 488 -14.47 -0.79 -0.12
N GLU A 489 -13.19 -1.16 -0.05
CA GLU A 489 -12.79 -2.50 -0.46
C GLU A 489 -13.27 -3.63 0.49
N ARG A 490 -13.58 -4.77 -0.12
CA ARG A 490 -13.63 -6.11 0.47
C ARG A 490 -12.68 -7.01 -0.30
N VAL A 491 -11.78 -7.68 0.42
CA VAL A 491 -10.70 -8.46 -0.22
C VAL A 491 -11.09 -9.93 -0.27
N ILE A 492 -11.12 -10.48 -1.49
CA ILE A 492 -11.34 -11.91 -1.71
C ILE A 492 -9.99 -12.55 -1.98
N SER A 493 -9.65 -13.56 -1.19
CA SER A 493 -8.36 -14.24 -1.32
C SER A 493 -8.47 -15.74 -1.02
N GLY A 494 -7.73 -16.58 -1.75
CA GLY A 494 -7.53 -17.97 -1.36
C GLY A 494 -6.49 -18.71 -2.20
N ILE A 495 -5.90 -19.75 -1.62
CA ILE A 495 -4.75 -20.45 -2.22
C ILE A 495 -5.21 -21.36 -3.36
N ARG A 496 -4.43 -21.35 -4.45
CA ARG A 496 -4.39 -22.41 -5.47
C ARG A 496 -2.92 -22.80 -5.68
N TRP A 497 -2.67 -24.09 -5.85
CA TRP A 497 -1.32 -24.66 -5.71
C TRP A 497 -0.42 -24.55 -6.94
N SER A 498 -0.95 -24.06 -8.05
CA SER A 498 -0.23 -23.98 -9.32
C SER A 498 -0.43 -22.62 -9.95
N TYR A 499 0.65 -21.99 -10.39
CA TYR A 499 0.62 -20.80 -11.23
C TYR A 499 -0.28 -21.01 -12.47
N TRP A 500 -0.38 -22.23 -13.00
CA TRP A 500 -1.21 -22.52 -14.17
C TRP A 500 -2.72 -22.63 -13.87
N HIS A 501 -3.12 -22.53 -12.61
CA HIS A 501 -4.53 -22.53 -12.26
C HIS A 501 -5.12 -21.14 -12.50
N GLU A 502 -5.75 -20.98 -13.65
CA GLU A 502 -6.46 -19.77 -14.06
C GLU A 502 -7.75 -19.59 -13.26
N TRP A 503 -8.13 -18.34 -13.03
CA TRP A 503 -9.39 -17.98 -12.41
C TRP A 503 -9.95 -16.67 -12.97
N THR A 504 -11.27 -16.53 -12.92
CA THR A 504 -12.00 -15.32 -13.29
C THR A 504 -13.05 -14.98 -12.24
N ALA A 505 -13.33 -13.69 -12.07
CA ALA A 505 -14.45 -13.19 -11.31
C ALA A 505 -15.23 -12.18 -12.16
N GLU A 506 -16.54 -12.36 -12.27
CA GLU A 506 -17.41 -11.57 -13.16
C GLU A 506 -18.69 -11.13 -12.44
N VAL A 507 -19.04 -9.86 -12.62
CA VAL A 507 -20.31 -9.28 -12.21
C VAL A 507 -21.33 -9.50 -13.33
N PRO A 508 -22.44 -10.23 -13.10
CA PRO A 508 -23.53 -10.33 -14.07
C PRO A 508 -24.08 -8.97 -14.47
N ASP A 509 -24.55 -8.81 -15.71
CA ASP A 509 -25.03 -7.53 -16.26
C ASP A 509 -26.02 -6.78 -15.36
N LYS A 510 -26.91 -7.52 -14.68
CA LYS A 510 -27.91 -6.99 -13.73
C LYS A 510 -27.29 -6.20 -12.57
N TYR A 511 -26.01 -6.41 -12.25
CA TYR A 511 -25.34 -5.86 -11.06
C TYR A 511 -24.14 -4.97 -11.38
N LYS A 512 -23.84 -4.69 -12.66
CA LYS A 512 -22.67 -3.90 -13.08
C LYS A 512 -22.75 -2.42 -12.69
N ASP A 513 -23.95 -1.91 -12.47
CA ASP A 513 -24.25 -0.57 -11.94
C ASP A 513 -24.05 -0.47 -10.42
N PHE A 514 -24.00 -1.61 -9.73
CA PHE A 514 -23.89 -1.72 -8.29
C PHE A 514 -22.48 -2.13 -7.82
N ILE A 515 -21.91 -3.17 -8.43
CA ILE A 515 -20.65 -3.81 -8.01
C ILE A 515 -19.51 -3.40 -8.94
N VAL A 516 -18.33 -3.17 -8.36
CA VAL A 516 -17.07 -2.96 -9.08
C VAL A 516 -16.00 -3.93 -8.57
N LEU A 517 -15.24 -4.51 -9.49
CA LEU A 517 -14.13 -5.43 -9.22
C LEU A 517 -12.79 -4.78 -9.61
N SER A 518 -11.72 -5.23 -8.97
CA SER A 518 -10.35 -4.89 -9.37
C SER A 518 -9.39 -6.03 -9.02
N SER A 519 -8.46 -6.35 -9.92
CA SER A 519 -7.36 -7.28 -9.61
C SER A 519 -6.22 -6.60 -8.86
N THR A 520 -6.18 -5.27 -8.81
CA THR A 520 -5.13 -4.51 -8.11
C THR A 520 -5.12 -4.90 -6.63
N PRO A 521 -3.94 -5.14 -6.03
CA PRO A 521 -3.83 -5.43 -4.61
C PRO A 521 -4.39 -4.30 -3.74
N SER A 522 -4.82 -4.61 -2.53
CA SER A 522 -5.07 -3.58 -1.51
C SER A 522 -3.77 -2.81 -1.26
N PHE A 523 -3.88 -1.49 -1.07
CA PHE A 523 -2.78 -0.61 -0.68
C PHE A 523 -2.83 -0.20 0.79
N ASP A 524 -3.68 -0.85 1.59
CA ASP A 524 -3.63 -0.69 3.04
C ASP A 524 -2.35 -1.33 3.59
N PRO A 525 -1.39 -0.56 4.15
CA PRO A 525 -0.16 -1.13 4.68
C PRO A 525 -0.40 -2.06 5.88
N GLN A 526 -1.57 -1.97 6.53
CA GLN A 526 -1.89 -2.73 7.75
C GLN A 526 -2.89 -3.87 7.53
N ILE A 527 -3.43 -4.06 6.32
CA ILE A 527 -4.31 -5.20 6.04
C ILE A 527 -3.58 -6.52 6.24
N GLY A 528 -4.24 -7.54 6.79
CA GLY A 528 -3.59 -8.80 7.19
C GLY A 528 -2.93 -8.75 8.57
N THR A 529 -3.03 -7.62 9.29
CA THR A 529 -2.68 -7.52 10.72
C THR A 529 -3.93 -7.47 11.60
N ASP A 530 -3.79 -7.54 12.93
CA ASP A 530 -4.93 -7.41 13.85
C ASP A 530 -5.60 -6.03 13.81
N SER A 531 -4.91 -5.01 13.27
CA SER A 531 -5.34 -3.61 13.25
C SER A 531 -5.27 -3.01 11.83
N PRO A 532 -6.06 -3.54 10.86
CA PRO A 532 -6.10 -2.98 9.52
C PRO A 532 -6.70 -1.58 9.50
N GLY A 533 -6.39 -0.81 8.46
CA GLY A 533 -7.02 0.47 8.18
C GLY A 533 -8.51 0.33 7.82
N ASP A 534 -9.19 1.47 7.81
CA ASP A 534 -10.59 1.59 7.42
C ASP A 534 -10.77 1.27 5.92
N PRO A 535 -11.55 0.24 5.53
CA PRO A 535 -11.75 -0.13 4.13
C PRO A 535 -12.29 1.01 3.26
N GLU A 536 -13.02 1.96 3.84
CA GLU A 536 -13.62 3.08 3.10
C GLU A 536 -12.56 4.08 2.61
N LYS A 537 -11.32 4.03 3.13
CA LYS A 537 -10.18 4.81 2.64
C LYS A 537 -9.48 4.18 1.44
N TYR A 538 -9.89 2.97 1.04
CA TYR A 538 -9.28 2.20 -0.02
C TYR A 538 -10.35 1.83 -1.06
N PRO A 539 -10.76 2.78 -1.92
CA PRO A 539 -11.77 2.53 -2.94
C PRO A 539 -11.28 1.51 -3.98
N VAL A 540 -12.21 0.72 -4.52
CA VAL A 540 -11.92 -0.27 -5.55
C VAL A 540 -11.99 0.41 -6.91
N ILE A 541 -10.81 0.63 -7.49
CA ILE A 541 -10.64 1.25 -8.80
C ILE A 541 -10.19 0.16 -9.79
N PRO A 542 -10.86 0.00 -10.95
CA PRO A 542 -10.45 -0.96 -11.98
C PRO A 542 -9.02 -0.71 -12.45
N ASN A 543 -8.27 -1.78 -12.68
CA ASN A 543 -6.89 -1.66 -13.14
C ASN A 543 -6.84 -1.29 -14.64
N LEU A 544 -6.69 0.02 -14.92
CA LEU A 544 -6.60 0.54 -16.29
C LEU A 544 -5.48 -0.11 -17.11
N TYR A 545 -4.37 -0.50 -16.48
CA TYR A 545 -3.26 -1.15 -17.18
C TYR A 545 -3.58 -2.58 -17.65
N LYS A 546 -4.59 -3.23 -17.08
CA LYS A 546 -5.15 -4.51 -17.57
C LYS A 546 -6.41 -4.32 -18.39
N SER A 547 -6.77 -3.07 -18.72
CA SER A 547 -8.01 -2.71 -19.41
C SER A 547 -9.26 -3.21 -18.66
N GLU A 548 -9.22 -3.22 -17.33
CA GLU A 548 -10.39 -3.57 -16.51
C GLU A 548 -11.41 -2.42 -16.54
N ASP A 549 -12.67 -2.77 -16.76
CA ASP A 549 -13.83 -1.86 -16.69
C ASP A 549 -14.55 -1.92 -15.33
N GLY A 550 -14.10 -2.82 -14.47
CA GLY A 550 -14.67 -3.11 -13.16
C GLY A 550 -15.76 -4.18 -13.15
N SER A 551 -16.09 -4.77 -14.30
CA SER A 551 -17.12 -5.81 -14.43
C SER A 551 -16.54 -7.22 -14.35
N SER A 552 -15.31 -7.41 -14.79
CA SER A 552 -14.63 -8.71 -14.82
C SER A 552 -13.15 -8.56 -14.52
N VAL A 553 -12.60 -9.51 -13.78
CA VAL A 553 -11.17 -9.61 -13.47
C VAL A 553 -10.72 -11.06 -13.60
N SER A 554 -9.43 -11.25 -13.91
CA SER A 554 -8.83 -12.57 -14.05
C SER A 554 -7.45 -12.62 -13.44
N GLY A 555 -7.01 -13.85 -13.15
CA GLY A 555 -5.67 -14.11 -12.66
C GLY A 555 -5.30 -15.59 -12.72
N ARG A 556 -4.16 -15.89 -12.10
CA ARG A 556 -3.52 -17.21 -12.06
C ARG A 556 -2.97 -17.49 -10.67
N GLY A 557 -2.85 -18.76 -10.28
CA GLY A 557 -2.40 -19.14 -8.94
C GLY A 557 -3.41 -18.71 -7.88
N ARG A 558 -2.94 -18.08 -6.79
CA ARG A 558 -3.80 -17.49 -5.75
C ARG A 558 -4.97 -16.71 -6.37
N ILE A 559 -6.18 -17.03 -5.94
CA ILE A 559 -7.36 -16.20 -6.23
C ILE A 559 -7.22 -14.96 -5.37
N TYR A 560 -7.15 -13.79 -6.00
CA TYR A 560 -7.07 -12.50 -5.30
C TYR A 560 -7.73 -11.40 -6.13
N PHE A 561 -8.79 -10.80 -5.60
CA PHE A 561 -9.40 -9.60 -6.18
C PHE A 561 -10.14 -8.83 -5.09
N ARG A 562 -10.47 -7.57 -5.40
CA ARG A 562 -11.25 -6.70 -4.52
C ARG A 562 -12.64 -6.49 -5.08
N ILE A 563 -13.63 -6.48 -4.19
CA ILE A 563 -15.01 -6.06 -4.46
C ILE A 563 -15.18 -4.70 -3.80
N GLY A 564 -15.74 -3.74 -4.52
CA GLY A 564 -16.26 -2.49 -3.98
C GLY A 564 -17.64 -2.21 -4.55
N LEU A 565 -18.27 -1.13 -4.10
CA LEU A 565 -19.57 -0.71 -4.58
C LEU A 565 -19.49 0.66 -5.26
N ARG A 566 -20.37 0.92 -6.22
CA ARG A 566 -20.36 2.18 -6.98
C ARG A 566 -21.02 3.33 -6.23
N GLU A 567 -21.95 3.04 -5.34
CA GLU A 567 -22.69 4.06 -4.57
C GLU A 567 -23.15 3.52 -3.21
N GLU A 568 -23.44 4.43 -2.29
CA GLU A 568 -24.07 4.12 -1.00
C GLU A 568 -25.52 3.67 -1.21
N ASN A 569 -26.05 2.88 -0.27
CA ASN A 569 -27.48 2.59 -0.20
C ASN A 569 -28.22 3.74 0.47
N HIS A 570 -28.98 4.51 -0.32
CA HIS A 570 -29.79 5.62 0.21
C HIS A 570 -31.15 5.20 0.81
N ASP A 571 -31.51 3.91 0.75
CA ASP A 571 -32.74 3.35 1.31
C ASP A 571 -32.42 2.46 2.54
N PRO A 572 -32.33 3.04 3.75
CA PRO A 572 -31.85 2.34 4.95
C PRO A 572 -32.77 1.21 5.45
N ASP A 573 -34.01 1.11 4.94
CA ASP A 573 -34.95 0.04 5.29
C ASP A 573 -34.94 -1.14 4.29
N ARG A 574 -34.23 -1.01 3.17
CA ARG A 574 -34.21 -2.01 2.09
C ARG A 574 -32.78 -2.28 1.62
N PRO A 575 -32.18 -3.40 2.06
CA PRO A 575 -30.86 -3.82 1.58
C PRO A 575 -30.86 -4.08 0.07
N ARG A 576 -29.70 -3.89 -0.56
CA ARG A 576 -29.40 -4.25 -1.94
C ARG A 576 -28.61 -5.55 -1.99
N TYR A 577 -28.87 -6.32 -3.02
CA TYR A 577 -28.27 -7.64 -3.21
C TYR A 577 -27.73 -7.78 -4.63
N GLY A 578 -26.63 -8.52 -4.74
CA GLY A 578 -26.02 -8.89 -6.01
C GLY A 578 -25.14 -10.11 -5.84
N ILE A 579 -24.52 -10.55 -6.94
CA ILE A 579 -23.58 -11.68 -6.92
C ILE A 579 -22.36 -11.38 -7.79
N VAL A 580 -21.28 -12.08 -7.48
CA VAL A 580 -20.07 -12.18 -8.32
C VAL A 580 -19.86 -13.66 -8.63
N ASN A 581 -19.82 -14.01 -9.91
CA ASN A 581 -19.52 -15.35 -10.37
C ASN A 581 -18.01 -15.55 -10.33
N VAL A 582 -17.54 -16.64 -9.75
CA VAL A 582 -16.12 -17.00 -9.70
C VAL A 582 -15.93 -18.34 -10.38
N SER A 583 -15.00 -18.39 -11.33
CA SER A 583 -14.56 -19.62 -12.01
C SER A 583 -13.08 -19.84 -11.71
N TYR A 584 -12.67 -21.05 -11.38
CA TYR A 584 -11.25 -21.35 -11.20
C TYR A 584 -10.90 -22.78 -11.63
N LYS A 585 -9.65 -22.96 -12.06
CA LYS A 585 -9.13 -24.25 -12.51
C LYS A 585 -8.78 -25.15 -11.32
N ASP A 586 -9.26 -26.39 -11.36
CA ASP A 586 -8.94 -27.48 -10.44
C ASP A 586 -8.58 -28.75 -11.24
N GLY A 587 -7.29 -29.06 -11.27
CA GLY A 587 -6.76 -29.99 -12.28
C GLY A 587 -7.02 -29.43 -13.68
N GLU A 588 -7.64 -30.22 -14.56
CA GLU A 588 -8.03 -29.76 -15.91
C GLU A 588 -9.47 -29.22 -16.01
N SER A 589 -10.23 -29.24 -14.91
CA SER A 589 -11.63 -28.81 -14.91
C SER A 589 -11.79 -27.41 -14.34
N PHE A 590 -12.83 -26.70 -14.78
CA PHE A 590 -13.27 -25.45 -14.14
C PHE A 590 -14.33 -25.73 -13.09
N VAL A 591 -14.16 -25.13 -11.92
CA VAL A 591 -15.15 -25.12 -10.85
C VAL A 591 -15.78 -23.72 -10.82
N HIS A 592 -17.10 -23.68 -10.71
CA HIS A 592 -17.88 -22.46 -10.67
C HIS A 592 -18.54 -22.29 -9.30
N THR A 593 -18.46 -21.09 -8.74
CA THR A 593 -19.17 -20.70 -7.52
C THR A 593 -19.59 -19.23 -7.60
N THR A 594 -20.32 -18.78 -6.60
CA THR A 594 -20.81 -17.40 -6.50
C THR A 594 -20.51 -16.84 -5.12
N ILE A 595 -20.12 -15.57 -5.11
CA ILE A 595 -19.98 -14.73 -3.91
C ILE A 595 -21.20 -13.83 -3.87
N HIS A 596 -22.00 -13.92 -2.80
CA HIS A 596 -23.19 -13.07 -2.64
C HIS A 596 -22.82 -11.75 -1.98
N VAL A 597 -23.30 -10.65 -2.55
CA VAL A 597 -23.04 -9.30 -2.07
C VAL A 597 -24.32 -8.74 -1.46
N ARG A 598 -24.20 -8.21 -0.24
CA ARG A 598 -25.27 -7.49 0.46
C ARG A 598 -24.77 -6.09 0.85
N GLN A 599 -25.51 -5.06 0.47
CA GLN A 599 -25.34 -3.72 1.03
C GLN A 599 -26.59 -3.33 1.82
N GLY A 600 -26.40 -2.98 3.08
CA GLY A 600 -27.43 -2.46 3.96
C GLY A 600 -27.67 -3.32 5.19
N GLN A 601 -27.86 -2.61 6.30
CA GLN A 601 -27.87 -3.18 7.65
C GLN A 601 -29.28 -3.44 8.19
N ALA A 602 -30.32 -3.00 7.46
CA ALA A 602 -31.71 -3.31 7.78
C ALA A 602 -31.94 -4.83 7.82
N ALA A 603 -32.79 -5.28 8.74
CA ALA A 603 -33.26 -6.66 8.74
C ALA A 603 -34.07 -6.96 7.46
N ASP A 604 -34.00 -8.19 6.94
CA ASP A 604 -34.76 -8.57 5.74
C ASP A 604 -35.22 -10.03 5.70
N TYR A 605 -36.15 -10.34 4.79
CA TYR A 605 -36.65 -11.68 4.49
C TYR A 605 -35.79 -12.34 3.41
N LEU A 606 -35.41 -13.59 3.63
CA LEU A 606 -34.67 -14.34 2.61
C LEU A 606 -35.61 -15.08 1.66
N MET A 607 -36.40 -16.02 2.18
CA MET A 607 -37.21 -16.93 1.35
C MET A 607 -38.67 -16.51 1.24
N ARG A 608 -39.41 -16.51 2.35
CA ARG A 608 -40.85 -16.23 2.32
C ARG A 608 -41.20 -15.01 3.16
N SER A 609 -41.91 -14.08 2.53
CA SER A 609 -42.92 -13.29 3.20
C SER A 609 -44.27 -13.70 2.62
N GLY A 610 -45.04 -14.52 3.34
CA GLY A 610 -46.45 -14.74 2.97
C GLY A 610 -46.78 -15.49 1.67
N SER A 611 -45.87 -16.19 0.98
CA SER A 611 -46.22 -16.93 -0.26
C SER A 611 -46.12 -18.45 -0.12
N SER A 612 -47.28 -19.05 0.17
CA SER A 612 -47.77 -20.43 -0.02
C SER A 612 -48.74 -20.87 1.09
N GLY A 613 -49.33 -19.91 1.82
CA GLY A 613 -50.33 -20.15 2.88
C GLY A 613 -49.96 -19.63 4.27
N SER A 614 -48.67 -19.31 4.55
CA SER A 614 -48.24 -18.78 5.86
C SER A 614 -47.46 -17.47 5.74
N SER A 615 -47.92 -16.44 6.47
CA SER A 615 -47.30 -15.11 6.62
C SER A 615 -46.35 -14.99 7.82
N PHE A 616 -45.87 -16.13 8.34
CA PHE A 616 -45.05 -16.17 9.56
C PHE A 616 -43.57 -15.84 9.38
N GLY A 617 -43.06 -15.75 8.15
CA GLY A 617 -41.69 -15.28 7.93
C GLY A 617 -41.45 -13.93 8.62
N ARG A 618 -40.19 -13.68 9.04
CA ARG A 618 -39.74 -12.45 9.70
C ARG A 618 -38.43 -11.95 9.12
N LYS A 619 -38.22 -10.64 9.27
CA LYS A 619 -36.98 -9.97 8.86
C LYS A 619 -35.89 -10.25 9.89
N PHE A 620 -34.82 -10.93 9.48
CA PHE A 620 -33.70 -11.26 10.36
C PHE A 620 -32.65 -10.15 10.38
N SER A 621 -32.17 -9.80 11.57
CA SER A 621 -31.01 -8.92 11.71
C SER A 621 -29.77 -9.54 11.06
N PRO A 622 -28.94 -8.78 10.32
CA PRO A 622 -27.66 -9.27 9.82
C PRO A 622 -26.60 -9.42 10.91
N PHE A 623 -26.90 -9.08 12.17
CA PHE A 623 -25.94 -9.13 13.27
C PHE A 623 -26.39 -10.01 14.45
N ASN A 624 -25.42 -10.66 15.10
CA ASN A 624 -25.64 -11.36 16.38
C ASN A 624 -25.85 -10.38 17.54
N LEU A 625 -26.63 -10.81 18.52
CA LEU A 625 -26.80 -10.08 19.77
C LEU A 625 -25.51 -10.10 20.60
N THR A 626 -25.22 -8.98 21.26
CA THR A 626 -24.16 -8.85 22.25
C THR A 626 -24.59 -7.85 23.34
N VAL A 627 -23.68 -7.56 24.28
CA VAL A 627 -23.85 -6.49 25.27
C VAL A 627 -22.96 -5.30 24.91
N LYS A 628 -23.41 -4.08 25.23
CA LYS A 628 -22.63 -2.86 24.98
C LYS A 628 -21.29 -2.89 25.69
N ALA A 629 -21.19 -3.54 26.86
CA ALA A 629 -19.93 -3.73 27.57
C ALA A 629 -18.87 -4.42 26.70
N PHE A 630 -19.24 -5.49 25.98
CA PHE A 630 -18.34 -6.20 25.07
C PHE A 630 -18.11 -5.42 23.78
N LYS A 631 -19.17 -4.83 23.22
CA LYS A 631 -19.07 -4.04 21.98
C LYS A 631 -18.15 -2.82 22.12
N ASN A 632 -18.24 -2.11 23.25
CA ASN A 632 -17.54 -0.85 23.50
C ASN A 632 -16.14 -1.06 24.07
N ASP A 633 -15.88 -2.18 24.74
CA ASP A 633 -14.55 -2.60 25.17
C ASP A 633 -14.22 -4.00 24.62
N PRO A 634 -13.85 -4.11 23.32
CA PRO A 634 -13.59 -5.40 22.72
C PRO A 634 -12.51 -6.20 23.44
N GLY A 635 -11.49 -5.52 23.98
CA GLY A 635 -10.32 -6.11 24.63
C GLY A 635 -10.58 -6.72 26.01
N THR A 636 -11.80 -6.57 26.54
CA THR A 636 -12.17 -7.12 27.85
C THR A 636 -11.90 -8.61 27.98
N LYS A 637 -11.45 -8.99 29.16
CA LYS A 637 -11.12 -10.36 29.58
C LYS A 637 -12.14 -10.86 30.61
N ALA A 638 -13.33 -10.28 30.64
CA ALA A 638 -14.42 -10.77 31.48
C ALA A 638 -14.98 -12.07 30.89
N VAL A 639 -15.17 -13.11 31.71
CA VAL A 639 -15.77 -14.38 31.28
C VAL A 639 -17.24 -14.19 30.90
N TRP A 640 -17.93 -13.30 31.61
CA TRP A 640 -19.30 -12.91 31.34
C TRP A 640 -19.60 -11.50 31.85
N HIS A 641 -20.67 -10.91 31.35
CA HIS A 641 -21.27 -9.66 31.82
C HIS A 641 -22.67 -9.91 32.37
N GLN A 642 -22.99 -9.33 33.52
CA GLN A 642 -24.35 -9.42 34.10
C GLN A 642 -25.23 -8.36 33.45
N ILE A 643 -26.33 -8.78 32.83
CA ILE A 643 -27.26 -7.84 32.19
C ILE A 643 -28.18 -7.23 33.25
N ASN A 644 -28.25 -5.91 33.30
CA ASN A 644 -29.28 -5.19 34.02
C ASN A 644 -30.59 -5.18 33.21
N PHE A 645 -31.43 -6.17 33.44
CA PHE A 645 -32.67 -6.36 32.66
C PHE A 645 -33.67 -5.21 32.79
N ASN A 646 -33.68 -4.50 33.93
CA ASN A 646 -34.54 -3.33 34.12
C ASN A 646 -34.12 -2.14 33.23
N ASN A 647 -32.91 -2.17 32.67
CA ASN A 647 -32.40 -1.18 31.73
C ASN A 647 -31.90 -1.82 30.42
N LEU A 648 -32.61 -2.84 29.93
CA LEU A 648 -32.14 -3.69 28.82
C LEU A 648 -31.69 -2.90 27.58
N ALA A 649 -32.42 -1.85 27.18
CA ALA A 649 -32.11 -1.05 25.99
C ALA A 649 -30.73 -0.36 26.04
N ASP A 650 -30.22 -0.09 27.24
CA ASP A 650 -28.89 0.48 27.44
C ASP A 650 -27.81 -0.59 27.62
N GLU A 651 -28.18 -1.84 27.90
CA GLU A 651 -27.25 -2.93 28.16
C GLU A 651 -26.92 -3.77 26.92
N VAL A 652 -27.89 -4.01 26.04
CA VAL A 652 -27.74 -4.90 24.88
C VAL A 652 -27.63 -4.13 23.58
N ASP A 653 -26.97 -4.73 22.61
CA ASP A 653 -26.79 -4.19 21.26
C ASP A 653 -26.48 -5.32 20.27
N PHE A 654 -26.39 -5.01 18.99
CA PHE A 654 -25.86 -5.90 17.99
C PHE A 654 -24.35 -5.71 17.82
N VAL A 655 -23.66 -6.79 17.46
CA VAL A 655 -22.27 -6.72 16.98
C VAL A 655 -22.17 -5.77 15.78
N LYS A 656 -20.97 -5.28 15.53
CA LYS A 656 -20.76 -4.36 14.40
C LYS A 656 -20.88 -5.15 13.09
N TYR A 657 -20.20 -6.29 12.94
CA TYR A 657 -20.10 -6.98 11.65
C TYR A 657 -20.78 -8.37 11.65
N PRO A 658 -21.33 -8.86 10.51
CA PRO A 658 -22.05 -10.13 10.47
C PRO A 658 -21.23 -11.35 10.88
N THR A 659 -19.91 -11.34 10.63
CA THR A 659 -19.01 -12.43 11.01
C THR A 659 -18.72 -12.53 12.50
N GLN A 660 -18.99 -11.47 13.27
CA GLN A 660 -18.72 -11.45 14.70
C GLN A 660 -19.68 -12.37 15.47
N ALA A 661 -19.13 -13.15 16.39
CA ALA A 661 -19.91 -14.12 17.14
C ALA A 661 -20.96 -13.48 18.05
N GLY A 662 -20.67 -12.32 18.63
CA GLY A 662 -21.48 -11.73 19.70
C GLY A 662 -21.29 -12.45 21.01
N ALA A 663 -22.22 -12.30 21.94
CA ALA A 663 -22.17 -13.02 23.22
C ALA A 663 -22.99 -14.32 23.15
N PHE A 664 -22.62 -15.29 23.98
CA PHE A 664 -23.45 -16.47 24.21
C PHE A 664 -24.41 -16.23 25.38
N PHE A 665 -25.60 -16.83 25.30
CA PHE A 665 -26.65 -16.69 26.29
C PHE A 665 -27.25 -18.06 26.62
N GLN A 666 -27.56 -18.32 27.89
CA GLN A 666 -28.46 -19.42 28.22
C GLN A 666 -29.89 -19.07 27.79
N TRP A 667 -30.70 -20.07 27.42
CA TRP A 667 -32.06 -19.80 26.96
C TRP A 667 -32.93 -19.18 28.07
N GLY A 668 -32.79 -19.71 29.29
CA GLY A 668 -33.52 -19.33 30.51
C GLY A 668 -33.33 -20.38 31.62
N LEU A 669 -33.75 -20.07 32.84
CA LEU A 669 -33.75 -20.94 34.04
C LEU A 669 -35.12 -20.81 34.75
N PRO A 670 -35.41 -21.50 35.87
CA PRO A 670 -36.54 -21.13 36.72
C PRO A 670 -36.52 -19.62 37.05
N VAL A 671 -37.70 -19.00 37.14
CA VAL A 671 -37.82 -17.52 37.20
C VAL A 671 -37.20 -16.93 38.47
N GLU A 672 -37.16 -17.70 39.55
CA GLU A 672 -36.43 -17.39 40.78
C GLU A 672 -34.92 -17.27 40.59
N ASP A 673 -34.37 -17.90 39.54
CA ASP A 673 -32.96 -17.89 39.17
C ASP A 673 -32.70 -17.06 37.89
N ALA A 674 -33.63 -16.18 37.49
CA ALA A 674 -33.54 -15.45 36.23
C ALA A 674 -32.25 -14.62 36.08
N ASP A 675 -31.74 -14.03 37.17
CA ASP A 675 -30.48 -13.28 37.15
C ASP A 675 -29.29 -14.11 36.67
N LEU A 676 -29.23 -15.40 37.05
CA LEU A 676 -28.13 -16.28 36.67
C LEU A 676 -28.12 -16.58 35.16
N ALA A 677 -29.30 -16.70 34.55
CA ALA A 677 -29.43 -16.97 33.12
C ALA A 677 -29.16 -15.72 32.25
N ARG A 678 -29.32 -14.52 32.83
CA ARG A 678 -29.13 -13.21 32.16
C ARG A 678 -27.67 -12.76 32.14
N ARG A 679 -26.76 -13.70 31.88
CA ARG A 679 -25.34 -13.46 31.68
C ARG A 679 -25.02 -13.53 30.19
N ALA A 680 -24.32 -12.52 29.71
CA ALA A 680 -23.72 -12.52 28.39
C ALA A 680 -22.31 -13.09 28.50
N TYR A 681 -22.07 -14.26 27.93
CA TYR A 681 -20.79 -14.97 28.02
C TYR A 681 -19.87 -14.59 26.87
N HIS A 682 -18.57 -14.52 27.17
CA HIS A 682 -17.52 -14.17 26.22
C HIS A 682 -17.51 -15.14 25.01
N PRO A 683 -17.30 -14.66 23.76
CA PRO A 683 -17.33 -15.51 22.56
C PRO A 683 -16.16 -16.49 22.44
N THR A 684 -15.05 -16.22 23.12
CA THR A 684 -13.83 -17.05 23.05
C THR A 684 -13.36 -17.49 24.43
N ASN A 685 -12.31 -18.33 24.46
CA ASN A 685 -11.67 -18.81 25.68
C ASN A 685 -10.49 -17.93 26.13
N VAL A 686 -10.51 -16.62 25.87
CA VAL A 686 -9.32 -15.78 26.17
C VAL A 686 -8.94 -15.73 27.66
N ASN A 687 -9.85 -16.10 28.55
CA ASN A 687 -9.67 -16.11 30.00
C ASN A 687 -9.37 -17.51 30.56
N LYS A 688 -8.88 -18.42 29.72
CA LYS A 688 -8.70 -19.83 30.05
C LYS A 688 -7.57 -20.04 31.08
N SER A 689 -7.95 -20.33 32.32
CA SER A 689 -7.12 -21.08 33.29
C SER A 689 -7.56 -22.54 33.42
N THR A 690 -8.85 -22.80 33.19
CA THR A 690 -9.52 -24.11 33.11
C THR A 690 -10.50 -24.06 31.93
N TRP A 691 -10.95 -25.20 31.42
CA TRP A 691 -11.98 -25.25 30.37
C TRP A 691 -13.35 -24.77 30.85
N GLU A 692 -13.63 -25.02 32.12
CA GLU A 692 -14.91 -24.76 32.76
C GLU A 692 -15.06 -23.28 33.15
N ILE A 693 -16.26 -22.74 32.96
CA ILE A 693 -16.67 -21.47 33.52
C ILE A 693 -17.16 -21.74 34.95
N ALA A 694 -16.39 -21.28 35.93
CA ALA A 694 -16.72 -21.44 37.34
C ALA A 694 -18.14 -20.96 37.66
N GLY A 695 -18.95 -21.83 38.27
CA GLY A 695 -20.33 -21.52 38.62
C GLY A 695 -21.29 -21.43 37.44
N TRP A 696 -21.04 -22.19 36.36
CA TRP A 696 -22.00 -22.35 35.26
C TRP A 696 -23.40 -22.76 35.78
N PRO A 697 -24.47 -21.98 35.52
CA PRO A 697 -25.78 -22.24 36.12
C PRO A 697 -26.48 -23.48 35.54
N MET A 698 -26.85 -24.43 36.41
CA MET A 698 -27.55 -25.68 36.05
C MET A 698 -28.86 -25.90 36.85
N LYS A 699 -29.78 -24.93 36.81
CA LYS A 699 -31.07 -25.03 37.51
C LYS A 699 -32.14 -25.66 36.61
N ARG A 700 -32.75 -26.77 37.06
CA ARG A 700 -33.70 -27.56 36.24
C ARG A 700 -35.13 -27.05 36.38
N PHE A 701 -35.87 -27.10 35.29
CA PHE A 701 -37.33 -26.95 35.30
C PHE A 701 -37.98 -28.26 35.78
N ASN A 702 -38.94 -28.14 36.69
CA ASN A 702 -39.71 -29.28 37.21
C ASN A 702 -41.13 -29.36 36.64
N THR A 703 -41.54 -28.34 35.87
CA THR A 703 -42.86 -28.23 35.24
C THR A 703 -42.71 -27.62 33.84
N ALA A 704 -43.76 -27.74 33.02
CA ALA A 704 -43.77 -27.15 31.69
C ALA A 704 -43.68 -25.62 31.75
N PHE A 705 -42.91 -25.04 30.84
CA PHE A 705 -42.78 -23.60 30.63
C PHE A 705 -43.05 -23.23 29.18
N TYR A 706 -43.52 -22.01 28.96
CA TYR A 706 -43.81 -21.48 27.63
C TYR A 706 -43.35 -20.03 27.53
N TRP A 707 -42.92 -19.62 26.34
CA TRP A 707 -42.40 -18.27 26.10
C TRP A 707 -43.47 -17.19 26.33
N ASN A 708 -44.68 -17.42 25.81
CA ASN A 708 -45.79 -16.48 25.85
C ASN A 708 -47.16 -17.18 25.98
N PRO A 709 -47.44 -17.89 27.08
CA PRO A 709 -48.73 -18.54 27.31
C PRO A 709 -49.85 -17.51 27.53
N ALA A 710 -51.09 -17.93 27.26
CA ALA A 710 -52.28 -17.11 27.51
C ALA A 710 -52.52 -16.86 29.02
N THR A 711 -52.21 -17.85 29.85
CA THR A 711 -52.33 -17.81 31.32
C THR A 711 -51.09 -18.36 31.99
N GLY A 712 -50.73 -17.83 33.17
CA GLY A 712 -49.54 -18.25 33.91
C GLY A 712 -48.31 -17.41 33.61
N THR A 713 -47.14 -17.91 34.01
CA THR A 713 -45.86 -17.20 33.90
C THR A 713 -45.40 -17.10 32.44
N LYS A 714 -45.12 -15.88 31.98
CA LYS A 714 -44.60 -15.61 30.63
C LYS A 714 -43.08 -15.48 30.67
N TYR A 715 -42.38 -16.46 30.11
CA TYR A 715 -40.91 -16.49 30.18
C TYR A 715 -40.25 -15.36 29.39
N LYS A 716 -40.90 -14.85 28.33
CA LYS A 716 -40.40 -13.69 27.58
C LYS A 716 -40.20 -12.46 28.48
N ASP A 717 -41.01 -12.30 29.53
CA ASP A 717 -40.95 -11.13 30.42
C ASP A 717 -39.70 -11.16 31.32
N TYR A 718 -38.98 -12.28 31.35
CA TYR A 718 -37.74 -12.47 32.13
C TYR A 718 -36.51 -12.66 31.24
N TYR A 719 -36.67 -13.21 30.03
CA TYR A 719 -35.55 -13.69 29.21
C TYR A 719 -35.49 -13.15 27.78
N GLU A 720 -36.42 -12.28 27.35
CA GLU A 720 -36.29 -11.60 26.05
C GLU A 720 -35.16 -10.57 26.14
N LEU A 721 -34.07 -10.82 25.41
CA LEU A 721 -32.85 -10.00 25.45
C LEU A 721 -32.64 -9.19 24.17
N CYS A 722 -33.43 -9.40 23.11
CA CYS A 722 -33.30 -8.61 21.91
C CYS A 722 -33.65 -7.14 22.18
N PRO A 723 -32.94 -6.18 21.54
CA PRO A 723 -33.15 -4.76 21.77
C PRO A 723 -34.55 -4.30 21.32
N PRO A 724 -35.00 -3.11 21.75
CA PRO A 724 -36.25 -2.51 21.28
C PRO A 724 -36.40 -2.55 19.76
N GLY A 725 -37.59 -2.88 19.27
CA GLY A 725 -37.86 -3.10 17.84
C GLY A 725 -37.52 -4.50 17.33
N TYR A 726 -36.89 -5.33 18.16
CA TYR A 726 -36.56 -6.73 17.86
C TYR A 726 -37.11 -7.69 18.92
N TYR A 727 -37.09 -8.99 18.61
CA TYR A 727 -37.41 -10.09 19.51
C TYR A 727 -36.73 -11.40 19.06
N ARG A 728 -36.69 -12.39 19.95
CA ARG A 728 -36.14 -13.72 19.66
C ARG A 728 -37.09 -14.50 18.73
N PRO A 729 -36.60 -15.04 17.61
CA PRO A 729 -37.42 -15.76 16.65
C PRO A 729 -38.06 -17.03 17.22
N ALA A 730 -39.30 -17.31 16.82
CA ALA A 730 -40.02 -18.53 17.16
C ALA A 730 -39.60 -19.73 16.28
N ASP A 731 -39.70 -20.94 16.84
CA ASP A 731 -39.69 -22.21 16.09
C ASP A 731 -40.94 -23.03 16.45
N GLY A 732 -42.09 -22.60 15.92
CA GLY A 732 -43.41 -23.14 16.27
C GLY A 732 -44.13 -22.31 17.34
N PRO A 733 -45.25 -22.80 17.90
CA PRO A 733 -46.07 -22.04 18.85
C PRO A 733 -45.29 -21.59 20.10
N LEU A 734 -45.66 -20.44 20.65
CA LEU A 734 -45.02 -19.82 21.82
C LEU A 734 -45.80 -20.02 23.13
N ASP A 735 -47.04 -20.49 23.04
CA ASP A 735 -47.99 -20.66 24.14
C ASP A 735 -48.11 -22.10 24.65
N ARG A 736 -47.48 -23.06 23.95
CA ARG A 736 -47.44 -24.49 24.28
C ARG A 736 -46.13 -25.14 23.80
N LYS A 737 -45.93 -26.44 24.06
CA LYS A 737 -44.80 -27.21 23.49
C LYS A 737 -44.97 -27.27 21.97
N ALA A 738 -43.94 -26.88 21.22
CA ALA A 738 -43.90 -26.99 19.77
C ALA A 738 -43.31 -28.36 19.39
N VAL A 739 -44.08 -29.23 18.74
CA VAL A 739 -43.61 -30.56 18.30
C VAL A 739 -42.96 -30.49 16.92
N ASN A 740 -43.40 -29.56 16.06
CA ASN A 740 -42.85 -29.32 14.72
C ASN A 740 -42.74 -30.60 13.86
N SER A 741 -43.67 -31.53 14.03
CA SER A 741 -43.69 -32.87 13.40
C SER A 741 -45.08 -33.21 12.84
N PHE A 742 -45.19 -34.31 12.09
CA PHE A 742 -46.41 -34.98 11.56
C PHE A 742 -47.37 -34.15 10.67
N ASN A 743 -47.44 -32.83 10.84
CA ASN A 743 -48.13 -31.88 9.99
C ASN A 743 -47.37 -30.55 9.94
N ASP A 744 -47.61 -29.77 8.90
CA ASP A 744 -46.86 -28.52 8.68
C ASP A 744 -47.42 -27.33 9.48
N THR A 745 -48.46 -27.52 10.31
CA THR A 745 -49.13 -26.39 11.00
C THR A 745 -48.19 -25.67 11.96
N GLU A 746 -47.46 -26.43 12.78
CA GLU A 746 -46.50 -25.86 13.74
C GLU A 746 -45.20 -25.42 13.04
N VAL A 747 -44.73 -26.19 12.06
CA VAL A 747 -43.58 -25.82 11.21
C VAL A 747 -43.83 -24.48 10.53
N ASN A 748 -45.05 -24.23 10.04
CA ASN A 748 -45.45 -22.97 9.42
C ASN A 748 -45.60 -21.80 10.42
N GLN A 749 -45.52 -22.05 11.72
CA GLN A 749 -45.43 -21.05 12.80
C GLN A 749 -43.98 -20.80 13.23
N SER A 750 -43.00 -21.38 12.55
CA SER A 750 -41.58 -21.14 12.78
C SER A 750 -41.07 -19.95 11.96
N GLU A 751 -40.61 -18.92 12.64
CA GLU A 751 -39.99 -17.76 12.00
C GLU A 751 -38.63 -18.14 11.43
N TRP A 752 -37.88 -19.03 12.08
CA TRP A 752 -36.65 -19.60 11.54
C TRP A 752 -36.89 -20.34 10.23
N ARG A 753 -37.80 -21.33 10.24
CA ARG A 753 -37.94 -22.25 9.12
C ARG A 753 -38.54 -21.57 7.90
N MET A 754 -39.49 -20.66 8.13
CA MET A 754 -40.18 -19.94 7.07
C MET A 754 -39.34 -18.82 6.45
N SER A 755 -38.38 -18.26 7.20
CA SER A 755 -37.59 -17.13 6.71
C SER A 755 -36.34 -17.56 5.97
N LEU A 756 -35.66 -18.63 6.41
CA LEU A 756 -34.34 -18.99 5.89
C LEU A 756 -34.34 -20.13 4.87
N PHE A 757 -35.28 -21.07 4.95
CA PHE A 757 -35.24 -22.29 4.12
C PHE A 757 -36.26 -22.25 3.00
N ARG A 758 -35.83 -22.69 1.81
CA ARG A 758 -36.72 -22.89 0.68
C ARG A 758 -37.69 -24.03 0.98
N ASN A 759 -37.27 -25.08 1.66
CA ASN A 759 -38.17 -26.13 2.14
C ASN A 759 -38.08 -26.21 3.67
N PRO A 760 -39.11 -25.72 4.40
CA PRO A 760 -39.13 -25.80 5.86
C PRO A 760 -38.96 -27.24 6.33
N MET A 761 -37.93 -27.48 7.14
CA MET A 761 -37.64 -28.81 7.69
C MET A 761 -38.76 -29.25 8.64
N ARG A 762 -39.01 -30.55 8.74
CA ARG A 762 -39.98 -31.14 9.68
C ARG A 762 -39.27 -32.14 10.59
N GLY A 763 -39.65 -32.15 11.86
CA GLY A 763 -39.06 -33.01 12.87
C GLY A 763 -37.89 -32.37 13.61
N ASP A 764 -37.18 -33.23 14.35
CA ASP A 764 -36.09 -32.91 15.27
C ASP A 764 -34.80 -33.62 14.86
N GLY A 765 -33.69 -32.88 14.78
CA GLY A 765 -32.35 -33.47 14.60
C GLY A 765 -31.82 -34.18 15.84
N ASN A 766 -32.46 -33.99 17.01
CA ASN A 766 -32.19 -34.78 18.19
C ASN A 766 -33.01 -36.08 18.16
N HIS A 767 -32.33 -37.22 18.15
CA HIS A 767 -33.01 -38.52 18.14
C HIS A 767 -33.71 -38.83 19.46
N LEU A 768 -33.32 -38.23 20.59
CA LEU A 768 -33.83 -38.62 21.92
C LEU A 768 -35.31 -38.30 22.12
N THR A 769 -35.81 -37.21 21.52
CA THR A 769 -37.24 -36.86 21.50
C THR A 769 -38.06 -37.75 20.56
N THR A 770 -37.38 -38.46 19.66
CA THR A 770 -37.99 -39.45 18.77
C THR A 770 -37.91 -40.85 19.33
N ASP A 771 -36.85 -41.23 20.01
CA ASP A 771 -36.61 -42.61 20.46
C ASP A 771 -37.14 -42.82 21.89
N SER A 772 -36.86 -41.87 22.80
CA SER A 772 -37.21 -41.92 24.23
C SER A 772 -37.87 -40.61 24.70
N PRO A 773 -39.03 -40.22 24.14
CA PRO A 773 -39.75 -39.03 24.57
C PRO A 773 -40.18 -39.16 26.04
N SER A 774 -40.12 -38.06 26.77
CA SER A 774 -40.62 -37.98 28.15
C SER A 774 -42.14 -38.08 28.25
N ASP A 775 -42.83 -37.75 27.14
CA ASP A 775 -44.27 -37.83 27.00
C ASP A 775 -44.57 -38.24 25.55
N GLU A 776 -45.14 -39.43 25.42
CA GLU A 776 -45.42 -40.11 24.16
C GLU A 776 -46.32 -39.29 23.21
N THR A 777 -47.15 -38.40 23.76
CA THR A 777 -48.03 -37.54 22.97
C THR A 777 -47.28 -36.46 22.19
N TYR A 778 -46.03 -36.17 22.58
CA TYR A 778 -45.16 -35.17 21.95
C TYR A 778 -43.96 -35.81 21.23
N ARG A 779 -44.01 -37.10 20.92
CA ARG A 779 -42.95 -37.78 20.13
C ARG A 779 -42.71 -37.03 18.83
N THR A 780 -41.47 -36.70 18.52
CA THR A 780 -41.12 -36.01 17.27
C THR A 780 -40.84 -36.99 16.13
N GLU A 781 -40.93 -36.52 14.89
CA GLU A 781 -40.29 -37.23 13.77
C GLU A 781 -38.78 -36.94 13.78
N LYS A 782 -37.94 -37.96 13.54
CA LYS A 782 -36.50 -37.77 13.38
C LYS A 782 -36.21 -37.07 12.06
N TYR A 783 -35.59 -35.90 12.12
CA TYR A 783 -35.06 -35.24 10.94
C TYR A 783 -33.65 -35.78 10.62
N ILE A 784 -33.45 -36.19 9.38
CA ILE A 784 -32.15 -36.61 8.86
C ILE A 784 -31.63 -35.46 7.99
N PRO A 785 -30.54 -34.79 8.39
CA PRO A 785 -30.10 -33.61 7.68
C PRO A 785 -29.49 -33.97 6.32
N VAL A 786 -29.61 -33.03 5.39
CA VAL A 786 -29.08 -33.11 4.03
C VAL A 786 -28.43 -31.77 3.67
N VAL A 787 -27.53 -31.78 2.70
CA VAL A 787 -26.98 -30.55 2.11
C VAL A 787 -28.12 -29.79 1.42
N LEU A 788 -28.29 -28.52 1.78
CA LEU A 788 -29.33 -27.65 1.23
C LEU A 788 -28.78 -26.83 0.06
N GLY A 789 -29.56 -26.69 -1.01
CA GLY A 789 -29.14 -25.94 -2.19
C GLY A 789 -29.02 -24.43 -1.95
N GLU A 790 -29.70 -23.90 -0.94
CA GLU A 790 -29.70 -22.51 -0.52
C GLU A 790 -28.65 -22.15 0.54
N VAL A 791 -27.75 -23.08 0.90
CA VAL A 791 -26.74 -22.88 1.94
C VAL A 791 -25.33 -23.04 1.37
N LYS A 792 -24.45 -22.10 1.71
CA LYS A 792 -23.00 -22.21 1.52
C LYS A 792 -22.27 -22.07 2.85
N TYR A 793 -21.04 -22.55 2.91
CA TYR A 793 -20.20 -22.42 4.08
C TYR A 793 -18.82 -21.86 3.75
N GLY A 794 -18.37 -20.86 4.50
CA GLY A 794 -17.04 -20.32 4.32
C GLY A 794 -16.85 -18.95 4.95
N PHE A 795 -15.91 -18.20 4.41
CA PHE A 795 -15.58 -16.85 4.86
C PHE A 795 -16.49 -15.81 4.23
N TYR A 796 -16.64 -14.67 4.91
CA TYR A 796 -17.53 -13.60 4.49
C TYR A 796 -16.80 -12.26 4.66
N ALA A 797 -16.67 -11.51 3.56
CA ALA A 797 -15.89 -10.29 3.52
C ALA A 797 -16.74 -9.08 3.93
N ASP A 798 -16.70 -8.71 5.20
CA ASP A 798 -17.54 -7.65 5.78
C ASP A 798 -16.78 -6.39 6.19
N GLY A 799 -15.51 -6.28 5.79
CA GLY A 799 -14.61 -5.17 6.14
C GLY A 799 -13.96 -5.37 7.50
N PHE A 800 -14.29 -6.46 8.21
CA PHE A 800 -13.64 -6.85 9.46
C PHE A 800 -12.87 -8.15 9.32
N PHE A 801 -13.51 -9.20 8.79
CA PHE A 801 -12.93 -10.54 8.67
C PHE A 801 -11.86 -10.62 7.57
N ASP A 802 -12.15 -10.14 6.37
CA ASP A 802 -11.30 -10.23 5.18
C ASP A 802 -10.02 -9.38 5.25
N ARG A 803 -9.92 -8.54 6.26
CA ARG A 803 -8.80 -7.62 6.47
C ARG A 803 -7.85 -8.05 7.58
N ARG A 804 -8.16 -9.12 8.30
CA ARG A 804 -7.44 -9.56 9.51
C ARG A 804 -6.82 -10.94 9.32
N PRO A 805 -5.74 -11.24 10.07
CA PRO A 805 -5.08 -12.54 9.98
C PRO A 805 -5.99 -13.63 10.53
N ILE A 806 -6.21 -14.67 9.73
CA ILE A 806 -6.91 -15.86 10.20
C ILE A 806 -5.94 -16.66 11.06
N LYS A 807 -6.28 -16.79 12.34
CA LYS A 807 -5.50 -17.48 13.37
C LYS A 807 -6.25 -18.71 13.86
N THR A 808 -5.55 -19.57 14.60
CA THR A 808 -6.09 -20.78 15.20
C THR A 808 -6.06 -20.66 16.73
N ALA A 809 -7.09 -21.19 17.41
CA ALA A 809 -7.15 -21.27 18.86
C ALA A 809 -7.78 -22.60 19.32
N GLU A 810 -7.60 -22.93 20.59
CA GLU A 810 -8.00 -24.21 21.19
C GLU A 810 -9.41 -24.20 21.80
N MET A 811 -10.15 -25.28 21.57
CA MET A 811 -11.43 -25.59 22.20
C MET A 811 -11.48 -27.07 22.60
N LEU A 812 -12.52 -27.48 23.34
CA LEU A 812 -12.76 -28.92 23.55
C LEU A 812 -13.41 -29.53 22.31
N ASN A 813 -13.04 -30.79 22.03
CA ASN A 813 -13.71 -31.56 20.98
C ASN A 813 -15.13 -31.93 21.44
N GLY A 814 -16.12 -31.25 20.87
CA GLY A 814 -17.53 -31.49 21.22
C GLY A 814 -18.07 -32.85 20.75
N THR A 815 -17.39 -33.54 19.83
CA THR A 815 -17.87 -34.83 19.27
C THR A 815 -17.62 -35.98 20.23
N THR A 816 -16.55 -35.90 21.01
CA THR A 816 -16.14 -36.95 21.96
C THR A 816 -16.67 -36.71 23.37
N ARG A 817 -17.49 -35.68 23.55
CA ARG A 817 -18.03 -35.26 24.84
C ARG A 817 -19.28 -36.05 25.25
N VAL A 818 -19.05 -37.25 25.78
CA VAL A 818 -20.08 -38.09 26.41
C VAL A 818 -19.80 -38.15 27.92
N ASP A 819 -20.79 -37.80 28.74
CA ASP A 819 -20.75 -37.93 30.21
C ASP A 819 -19.67 -37.12 30.98
N GLY A 820 -19.24 -35.97 30.46
CA GLY A 820 -18.65 -34.91 31.30
C GLY A 820 -17.15 -35.01 31.60
N VAL A 821 -16.41 -35.89 30.93
CA VAL A 821 -14.93 -35.84 30.95
C VAL A 821 -14.40 -35.98 29.54
N THR A 822 -13.81 -34.92 29.00
CA THR A 822 -13.11 -34.97 27.72
C THR A 822 -11.94 -34.00 27.78
N GLU A 823 -10.72 -34.53 27.70
CA GLU A 823 -9.48 -33.75 27.62
C GLU A 823 -9.04 -33.52 26.17
N GLU A 824 -9.78 -34.07 25.20
CA GLU A 824 -9.42 -33.96 23.79
C GLU A 824 -9.63 -32.53 23.27
N ILE A 825 -8.54 -31.96 22.75
CA ILE A 825 -8.50 -30.60 22.23
C ILE A 825 -8.80 -30.63 20.73
N SER A 826 -9.71 -29.75 20.30
CA SER A 826 -9.90 -29.39 18.89
C SER A 826 -9.44 -27.95 18.65
N TYR A 827 -9.30 -27.58 17.38
CA TYR A 827 -8.79 -26.29 16.95
C TYR A 827 -9.81 -25.59 16.08
N TYR A 828 -10.10 -24.33 16.38
CA TYR A 828 -10.95 -23.47 15.57
C TYR A 828 -10.16 -22.31 15.00
N LYS A 829 -10.69 -21.75 13.92
CA LYS A 829 -10.05 -20.66 13.18
C LYS A 829 -10.94 -19.43 13.08
N GLY A 830 -10.34 -18.26 13.01
CA GLY A 830 -11.05 -17.01 12.84
C GLY A 830 -10.13 -15.82 13.03
N VAL A 831 -10.70 -14.63 13.15
CA VAL A 831 -9.95 -13.39 13.39
C VAL A 831 -10.29 -12.81 14.76
N SER A 832 -9.35 -12.08 15.36
CA SER A 832 -9.56 -11.42 16.66
C SER A 832 -9.96 -12.40 17.78
N LEU A 833 -9.36 -13.61 17.80
CA LEU A 833 -9.72 -14.71 18.70
C LEU A 833 -9.42 -14.46 20.19
N ASP A 834 -8.67 -13.41 20.48
CA ASP A 834 -8.29 -13.00 21.82
C ASP A 834 -9.23 -11.95 22.42
N ASN A 835 -10.34 -11.62 21.79
CA ASN A 835 -11.20 -10.54 22.27
C ASN A 835 -12.67 -10.77 21.94
N THR A 836 -13.56 -9.92 22.44
CA THR A 836 -15.02 -10.07 22.22
C THR A 836 -15.45 -9.70 20.80
N GLY A 837 -14.55 -9.09 20.01
CA GLY A 837 -14.73 -8.84 18.59
C GLY A 837 -14.45 -10.04 17.70
N ALA A 838 -14.19 -11.23 18.27
CA ALA A 838 -13.92 -12.46 17.53
C ALA A 838 -14.95 -12.76 16.44
N ALA A 839 -14.44 -13.10 15.26
CA ALA A 839 -15.24 -13.34 14.08
C ALA A 839 -14.82 -14.63 13.36
N PHE A 840 -15.81 -15.29 12.76
CA PHE A 840 -15.68 -16.65 12.25
C PHE A 840 -16.28 -16.79 10.85
N GLY A 841 -15.78 -17.79 10.11
CA GLY A 841 -16.51 -18.34 8.97
C GLY A 841 -17.86 -18.91 9.41
N GLY A 842 -18.73 -19.25 8.46
CA GLY A 842 -20.09 -19.65 8.78
C GLY A 842 -20.95 -19.92 7.58
N ASN A 843 -22.26 -19.93 7.80
CA ASN A 843 -23.24 -20.29 6.80
C ASN A 843 -23.82 -19.04 6.14
N LEU A 844 -23.78 -19.02 4.81
CA LEU A 844 -24.53 -18.08 4.01
C LEU A 844 -25.81 -18.76 3.52
N PHE A 845 -26.95 -18.17 3.88
CA PHE A 845 -28.24 -18.53 3.31
C PHE A 845 -28.56 -17.56 2.18
N PHE A 846 -28.98 -18.07 1.03
CA PHE A 846 -29.30 -17.23 -0.13
C PHE A 846 -30.59 -17.67 -0.83
N ASN A 847 -31.33 -16.72 -1.40
CA ASN A 847 -32.49 -17.02 -2.23
C ASN A 847 -32.12 -16.88 -3.71
N ALA A 848 -32.10 -18.00 -4.43
CA ALA A 848 -31.73 -18.04 -5.85
C ALA A 848 -32.70 -17.27 -6.77
N ASP A 849 -33.91 -16.92 -6.31
CA ASP A 849 -34.90 -16.22 -7.15
C ASP A 849 -34.69 -14.70 -7.15
N ASN A 850 -34.06 -14.15 -6.11
CA ASN A 850 -33.89 -12.71 -5.94
C ASN A 850 -32.50 -12.27 -5.44
N ASP A 851 -31.57 -13.21 -5.26
CA ASP A 851 -30.21 -13.04 -4.77
C ASP A 851 -30.07 -12.47 -3.35
N ALA A 852 -31.18 -12.34 -2.62
CA ALA A 852 -31.15 -11.97 -1.21
C ALA A 852 -30.27 -12.97 -0.45
N SER A 853 -29.53 -12.47 0.54
CA SER A 853 -28.62 -13.30 1.33
C SER A 853 -28.45 -12.83 2.78
N LEU A 854 -28.14 -13.78 3.65
CA LEU A 854 -27.92 -13.58 5.07
C LEU A 854 -26.81 -14.50 5.57
N PHE A 855 -25.80 -13.93 6.21
CA PHE A 855 -24.69 -14.68 6.80
C PHE A 855 -24.87 -14.87 8.30
N LEU A 856 -24.66 -16.10 8.78
CA LEU A 856 -24.67 -16.47 10.18
C LEU A 856 -23.32 -17.15 10.53
N PRO A 857 -22.50 -16.57 11.42
CA PRO A 857 -21.20 -17.12 11.77
C PRO A 857 -21.36 -18.46 12.50
N ALA A 858 -20.42 -19.37 12.26
CA ALA A 858 -20.30 -20.62 13.01
C ALA A 858 -19.63 -20.35 14.36
N SER A 859 -20.32 -19.65 15.25
CA SER A 859 -19.77 -19.25 16.55
C SER A 859 -19.49 -20.42 17.48
N GLY A 860 -20.00 -21.63 17.22
CA GLY A 860 -19.99 -22.71 18.19
C GLY A 860 -21.02 -22.51 19.30
N ARG A 861 -20.81 -23.18 20.44
CA ARG A 861 -21.66 -23.09 21.63
C ARG A 861 -20.89 -23.30 22.92
N ARG A 862 -21.50 -22.90 24.03
CA ARG A 862 -21.06 -23.17 25.40
C ARG A 862 -21.79 -24.40 25.93
N TRP A 863 -21.04 -25.38 26.41
CA TRP A 863 -21.58 -26.65 26.86
C TRP A 863 -22.45 -26.52 28.11
N HIS A 864 -23.46 -27.37 28.19
CA HIS A 864 -24.52 -27.25 29.18
C HIS A 864 -24.09 -27.50 30.64
N SER A 865 -23.04 -28.29 30.89
CA SER A 865 -22.64 -28.65 32.27
C SER A 865 -21.64 -27.68 32.89
N ASP A 866 -20.79 -27.06 32.08
CA ASP A 866 -19.64 -26.29 32.58
C ASP A 866 -19.33 -25.03 31.76
N GLY A 867 -20.07 -24.74 30.69
CA GLY A 867 -19.86 -23.56 29.88
C GLY A 867 -18.58 -23.56 29.05
N SER A 868 -17.88 -24.68 28.88
CA SER A 868 -16.73 -24.69 27.99
C SER A 868 -17.16 -24.58 26.51
N LEU A 869 -16.27 -24.04 25.68
CA LEU A 869 -16.56 -23.74 24.27
C LEU A 869 -16.28 -24.94 23.36
N GLU A 870 -17.15 -25.16 22.37
CA GLU A 870 -17.04 -26.24 21.39
C GLU A 870 -17.64 -25.85 20.02
N TYR A 871 -17.20 -26.55 18.95
CA TYR A 871 -17.68 -26.43 17.55
C TYR A 871 -17.53 -25.04 16.89
N VAL A 872 -16.67 -24.18 17.44
CA VAL A 872 -16.39 -22.85 16.88
C VAL A 872 -15.75 -23.00 15.50
N SER A 873 -16.12 -22.14 14.56
CA SER A 873 -15.71 -22.21 13.15
C SER A 873 -16.08 -23.53 12.44
N GLU A 874 -17.03 -24.28 12.99
CA GLU A 874 -17.58 -25.49 12.37
C GLU A 874 -19.11 -25.40 12.28
N THR A 875 -19.76 -25.05 13.39
CA THR A 875 -21.22 -25.02 13.49
C THR A 875 -21.72 -23.78 14.22
N GLY A 876 -22.76 -23.15 13.68
CA GLY A 876 -23.48 -22.06 14.34
C GLY A 876 -24.68 -22.61 15.12
N TYR A 877 -24.79 -22.26 16.39
CA TYR A 877 -25.93 -22.65 17.23
C TYR A 877 -26.72 -21.42 17.64
N TYR A 878 -28.03 -21.44 17.38
CA TYR A 878 -28.90 -20.29 17.58
C TYR A 878 -30.16 -20.64 18.36
N TRP A 879 -30.52 -19.81 19.34
CA TRP A 879 -31.74 -20.00 20.10
C TRP A 879 -33.00 -19.62 19.31
N ALA A 880 -34.02 -20.47 19.41
CA ALA A 880 -35.41 -20.07 19.19
C ALA A 880 -36.09 -19.74 20.53
N ALA A 881 -37.23 -19.07 20.46
CA ALA A 881 -38.07 -18.77 21.62
C ALA A 881 -38.93 -19.96 22.07
N SER A 882 -39.18 -20.94 21.20
CA SER A 882 -40.18 -21.99 21.43
C SER A 882 -39.67 -23.12 22.33
N SER A 883 -40.52 -23.57 23.26
CA SER A 883 -40.29 -24.76 24.07
C SER A 883 -40.42 -26.02 23.21
N ALA A 884 -39.54 -27.00 23.42
CA ALA A 884 -39.52 -28.25 22.67
C ALA A 884 -40.01 -29.45 23.51
N PRO A 885 -40.32 -30.60 22.90
CA PRO A 885 -40.59 -31.83 23.63
C PRO A 885 -39.36 -32.27 24.44
N GLY A 886 -39.61 -32.81 25.63
CA GLY A 886 -38.57 -33.35 26.49
C GLY A 886 -38.32 -34.84 26.21
N TRP A 887 -37.18 -35.33 26.66
CA TRP A 887 -36.79 -36.73 26.56
C TRP A 887 -36.27 -37.23 27.91
N THR A 888 -36.36 -38.54 28.11
CA THR A 888 -35.88 -39.26 29.29
C THR A 888 -35.28 -40.58 28.84
N ASN A 889 -34.09 -40.91 29.32
CA ASN A 889 -33.40 -42.16 29.01
C ASN A 889 -32.80 -42.74 30.28
N GLU A 890 -32.90 -44.05 30.47
CA GLU A 890 -32.32 -44.73 31.62
C GLU A 890 -30.90 -45.19 31.27
N ILE A 891 -29.90 -44.65 31.96
CA ILE A 891 -28.49 -44.98 31.77
C ILE A 891 -27.96 -45.50 33.09
N ASN A 892 -27.51 -46.76 33.12
CA ASN A 892 -27.00 -47.44 34.32
C ASN A 892 -27.97 -47.42 35.53
N GLY A 893 -29.28 -47.45 35.29
CA GLY A 893 -30.31 -47.39 36.33
C GLY A 893 -30.63 -45.99 36.85
N GLU A 894 -30.03 -44.95 36.27
CA GLU A 894 -30.39 -43.54 36.54
C GLU A 894 -31.16 -42.94 35.37
N GLU A 895 -32.32 -42.34 35.65
CA GLU A 895 -33.08 -41.58 34.67
C GLU A 895 -32.37 -40.25 34.37
N LYS A 896 -31.77 -40.15 33.18
CA LYS A 896 -31.18 -38.93 32.64
C LYS A 896 -32.15 -38.30 31.64
N GLY A 897 -32.21 -36.98 31.57
CA GLY A 897 -33.06 -36.31 30.58
C GLY A 897 -33.35 -34.85 30.86
N ALA A 898 -34.10 -34.26 29.94
CA ALA A 898 -34.62 -32.90 30.05
C ALA A 898 -36.15 -32.94 29.78
N PRO A 899 -36.96 -33.58 30.65
CA PRO A 899 -38.39 -33.74 30.43
C PRO A 899 -39.14 -32.41 30.31
N TYR A 900 -38.65 -31.39 31.01
CA TYR A 900 -39.20 -30.03 30.96
C TYR A 900 -38.24 -29.03 30.32
N GLY A 901 -36.93 -29.15 30.51
CA GLY A 901 -35.88 -28.20 30.08
C GLY A 901 -35.50 -28.19 28.59
N SER A 902 -36.31 -28.77 27.71
CA SER A 902 -35.98 -28.88 26.29
C SER A 902 -36.50 -27.68 25.50
N VAL A 903 -35.65 -27.10 24.66
CA VAL A 903 -35.94 -25.88 23.87
C VAL A 903 -35.45 -26.02 22.44
N TRP A 904 -36.13 -25.37 21.51
CA TRP A 904 -35.74 -25.39 20.11
C TRP A 904 -34.53 -24.49 19.84
N SER A 905 -33.64 -25.00 19.01
CA SER A 905 -32.48 -24.30 18.49
C SER A 905 -32.27 -24.64 17.01
N MET A 906 -31.46 -23.84 16.32
CA MET A 906 -30.96 -24.14 14.99
C MET A 906 -29.47 -24.50 15.08
N GLU A 907 -29.12 -25.67 14.58
CA GLU A 907 -27.76 -26.14 14.39
C GLU A 907 -27.43 -25.97 12.90
N LEU A 908 -26.56 -25.01 12.58
CA LEU A 908 -26.29 -24.55 11.22
C LEU A 908 -24.86 -24.87 10.82
N ASN A 909 -24.69 -25.80 9.89
CA ASN A 909 -23.45 -26.10 9.19
C ASN A 909 -23.77 -26.69 7.80
N TYR A 910 -22.78 -26.74 6.90
CA TYR A 910 -23.02 -27.13 5.51
C TYR A 910 -23.65 -28.51 5.33
N MET A 911 -23.15 -29.51 6.06
CA MET A 911 -23.53 -30.92 5.86
C MET A 911 -24.78 -31.33 6.63
N ALA A 912 -25.00 -30.70 7.77
CA ALA A 912 -25.91 -31.18 8.79
C ALA A 912 -26.79 -30.07 9.35
N THR A 913 -27.14 -29.06 8.54
CA THR A 913 -28.10 -28.03 8.97
C THR A 913 -29.40 -28.67 9.43
N THR A 914 -29.75 -28.44 10.69
CA THR A 914 -30.92 -29.04 11.33
C THR A 914 -31.52 -28.13 12.41
N PRO A 915 -32.85 -28.08 12.54
CA PRO A 915 -33.48 -27.70 13.79
C PRO A 915 -33.25 -28.80 14.83
N LYS A 916 -33.04 -28.41 16.08
CA LYS A 916 -32.69 -29.37 17.13
C LYS A 916 -33.23 -28.95 18.48
N SER A 917 -33.89 -29.88 19.17
CA SER A 917 -34.22 -29.70 20.58
C SER A 917 -32.98 -30.00 21.45
N ILE A 918 -32.66 -29.07 22.34
CA ILE A 918 -31.52 -29.20 23.26
C ILE A 918 -31.88 -28.65 24.64
N SER A 919 -31.04 -28.92 25.64
CA SER A 919 -31.22 -28.38 27.00
C SER A 919 -31.12 -26.85 27.03
N ASN A 920 -31.96 -26.20 27.81
CA ASN A 920 -31.93 -24.75 28.05
C ASN A 920 -30.63 -24.25 28.72
N HIS A 921 -29.79 -25.16 29.23
CA HIS A 921 -28.54 -24.84 29.93
C HIS A 921 -27.34 -24.56 29.02
N TYR A 922 -27.40 -24.90 27.72
CA TYR A 922 -26.35 -24.52 26.77
C TYR A 922 -26.25 -22.98 26.68
N GLY A 923 -25.09 -22.46 26.29
CA GLY A 923 -24.96 -21.07 25.88
C GLY A 923 -24.87 -20.96 24.36
N LEU A 924 -25.88 -20.37 23.72
CA LEU A 924 -25.93 -20.20 22.26
C LEU A 924 -25.99 -18.73 21.88
N SER A 925 -25.73 -18.45 20.60
CA SER A 925 -25.91 -17.13 20.00
C SER A 925 -27.40 -16.82 19.84
N ILE A 926 -27.75 -15.53 19.89
CA ILE A 926 -29.11 -15.07 19.58
C ILE A 926 -29.05 -14.23 18.31
N ARG A 927 -29.89 -14.59 17.34
CA ARG A 927 -30.13 -13.85 16.11
C ARG A 927 -31.55 -13.32 16.13
N CYS A 928 -31.71 -12.01 16.29
CA CYS A 928 -33.03 -11.41 16.49
C CYS A 928 -33.77 -11.13 15.18
N VAL A 929 -35.10 -11.07 15.27
CA VAL A 929 -36.00 -10.67 14.19
C VAL A 929 -36.69 -9.33 14.48
N ARG A 930 -36.97 -8.53 13.45
CA ARG A 930 -37.65 -7.24 13.57
C ARG A 930 -39.14 -7.46 13.90
N ARG A 931 -39.66 -6.64 14.83
CA ARG A 931 -41.06 -6.63 15.28
C ARG A 931 -42.05 -6.31 14.17
#